data_AF-A0A928S5A2-F1
#
_entry.id   AF-A0A928S5A2-F1
#
_cell.length_a   1.000
_cell.length_b   1.000
_cell.length_c   1.000
_cell.angle_alpha   90.00
_cell.angle_beta   90.00
_cell.angle_gamma   90.00
#
_symmetry.space_group_name_H-M   'P 1'
#
loop_
_entity.id
_entity.type
_entity.pdbx_description
1 polymer ?
#
loop_
_entity_poly.entity_id
_entity_poly.type
_entity_poly.pdbx_seq_one_letter_code
_entity_poly.pdbx_strand_id
1 'polypeptide(L)'
;MARRGLGAPDVRTIRHHRKGVFLGAVCAFGCGVSGAIPPDDAHVDMRMEELIRSLKAAQVVDGTKRGAFSDELDGVHAGGVTALVTFALLSAGVPWHDETIERAVRYLAEHPLPGTYSRSLRAGVWALLASRTGEDERRREYRRLLQADTDWLVGAIKSDGFYGYDAEGTSGDHSCSQFAVLGLWAAETASAEVPDAHWERILRHWLTHQNDDGSWSYRGESAGTATMTTAGVNTLLVTMSQHLVRKEPPYTRLHGVPSRGRGSEDVERALRAAQRGFGWLAEHDLLAGGPYQLFGLERLGVASGRKLIGSVDWYRAGVQSISPGQSGTINEAFHLLFLTYGRAPVLFAKLRYGASEDWNRYYRDLHFLTSHLSAKHERIYKWQVVSVEAPLSDWLDAPILLISGFDRPSLSPAQKLRLREYVDAGGTIFAHADLASERFSSGFRQICAEVFADRAWTFSALPPAHPVYTALPSEESSKLAGELRIEGIGDDRRTCVYLCPTDIAGAWHQNLDERHPDLFNIMTNLRLCAAPEYPHLPKRLRPPELSGPAAPARGHLMIASLCPGRGRETTAGRWDAIARRLDHETGLSLVTCDLSDLAPDAAVDLVYVEARGEADPDASTRDRLVELARGGALIWIETPSFSPSSDDAAHRLLGVLAERLGGSRREFPADHPVLTGEIPGGTRLGDFAPNRWGRSALKGTGPRIEAVEVGGRPVVILTSFDLLATGSGAFLYETPAYGPRESAALLRNLVLWRYDSASDDPRSVVIQEVIRTRSTGSLADSIRRWANAGTFSAAVSGLAALRRLRSDDPQTKDLTDAVLGALRDGMTVARRAGRTADAGYLDLMMYAIAPDAASGPTRLSDPTPARPAQTSRERGVYTVAPVELPEGLSGIVIQYNNAAADARSLLAEWFKLDALSQGLTADLKEMVAEMKELDRKAAELVARQGGRGGGGQRGGPEFEKIARQREALEAQMSTFRVRLREAEQDMKRIVDALAPKRSELAVFGVTQEKDRFQLAGASGTNAP
;
A
#
# COMPACT_ATOMS: atom_id res chain seq x y z
N MET A 1 46.22 50.05 2.71
CA MET A 1 47.47 50.68 2.21
C MET A 1 47.65 50.35 0.72
N ALA A 2 48.77 50.75 0.10
CA ALA A 2 48.93 50.95 -1.34
C ALA A 2 48.89 49.70 -2.27
N ARG A 3 48.75 49.96 -3.58
CA ARG A 3 48.85 49.02 -4.73
C ARG A 3 50.29 48.91 -5.28
N ARG A 4 50.46 47.95 -6.23
CA ARG A 4 51.51 47.72 -7.27
C ARG A 4 52.38 46.50 -6.92
N GLY A 5 52.83 45.63 -7.84
CA GLY A 5 52.99 45.70 -9.32
C GLY A 5 54.43 45.20 -9.64
N LEU A 6 54.84 44.68 -10.81
CA LEU A 6 54.32 44.46 -12.17
C LEU A 6 55.16 43.32 -12.83
N GLY A 7 54.71 42.70 -13.94
CA GLY A 7 55.59 41.79 -14.70
C GLY A 7 54.97 41.02 -15.88
N ALA A 8 55.34 41.39 -17.12
CA ALA A 8 55.13 40.70 -18.41
C ALA A 8 56.11 41.36 -19.43
N PRO A 9 56.65 40.69 -20.48
CA PRO A 9 55.93 40.07 -21.62
C PRO A 9 56.58 38.71 -22.07
N ASP A 10 56.51 38.13 -23.29
CA ASP A 10 55.99 38.55 -24.61
C ASP A 10 55.54 37.38 -25.55
N VAL A 11 54.29 37.46 -26.03
CA VAL A 11 53.79 37.34 -27.43
C VAL A 11 54.41 36.37 -28.47
N ARG A 12 53.53 35.51 -29.05
CA ARG A 12 53.37 35.12 -30.49
C ARG A 12 52.31 33.97 -30.54
N THR A 13 51.00 34.13 -30.77
CA THR A 13 50.17 34.87 -31.76
C THR A 13 50.00 34.17 -33.13
N ILE A 14 48.74 34.19 -33.62
CA ILE A 14 48.15 33.76 -34.92
C ILE A 14 47.42 32.40 -34.85
N ARG A 15 46.20 32.13 -35.37
CA ARG A 15 44.95 32.84 -35.83
C ARG A 15 43.87 31.71 -35.98
N HIS A 16 42.52 31.87 -36.05
CA HIS A 16 41.52 32.95 -36.02
C HIS A 16 40.12 32.36 -35.60
N HIS A 17 39.14 33.07 -35.03
CA HIS A 17 37.94 33.74 -35.66
C HIS A 17 37.04 32.87 -36.56
N ARG A 18 35.68 32.98 -36.62
CA ARG A 18 34.60 33.89 -36.10
C ARG A 18 33.21 33.23 -36.42
N LYS A 19 32.00 33.58 -35.94
CA LYS A 19 31.42 34.34 -34.78
C LYS A 19 29.87 34.13 -34.76
N GLY A 20 29.18 34.33 -33.61
CA GLY A 20 27.71 34.44 -33.49
C GLY A 20 27.11 33.40 -32.53
N VAL A 21 26.52 33.67 -31.34
CA VAL A 21 26.02 34.88 -30.62
C VAL A 21 24.58 35.32 -30.94
N PHE A 22 23.61 34.89 -30.12
CA PHE A 22 22.78 35.72 -29.20
C PHE A 22 22.07 34.75 -28.21
N LEU A 23 22.32 34.74 -26.89
CA LEU A 23 22.02 35.70 -25.80
C LEU A 23 20.59 35.52 -25.24
N GLY A 24 20.46 35.25 -23.92
CA GLY A 24 19.17 35.02 -23.25
C GLY A 24 19.26 34.74 -21.75
N ALA A 25 20.17 35.42 -21.03
CA ALA A 25 20.30 35.26 -19.58
C ALA A 25 19.39 36.24 -18.82
N VAL A 26 18.61 35.73 -17.87
CA VAL A 26 17.90 36.53 -16.84
C VAL A 26 18.47 36.14 -15.48
N CYS A 27 18.69 37.12 -14.60
CA CYS A 27 19.50 36.95 -13.40
C CYS A 27 18.77 36.21 -12.28
N ALA A 28 19.42 35.21 -11.69
CA ALA A 28 19.00 34.62 -10.42
C ALA A 28 19.65 35.37 -9.25
N PHE A 29 18.86 36.15 -8.49
CA PHE A 29 19.16 36.53 -7.12
C PHE A 29 17.87 36.82 -6.36
N GLY A 30 17.49 35.91 -5.46
CA GLY A 30 16.31 35.99 -4.61
C GLY A 30 16.24 34.75 -3.74
N CYS A 31 16.11 34.91 -2.43
CA CYS A 31 16.22 33.78 -1.49
C CYS A 31 15.00 32.86 -1.58
N GLY A 32 15.24 31.57 -1.82
CA GLY A 32 14.25 30.50 -1.76
C GLY A 32 14.97 29.16 -1.67
N VAL A 33 14.45 28.23 -0.87
CA VAL A 33 15.05 26.90 -0.74
C VAL A 33 14.92 26.18 -2.08
N SER A 34 16.05 25.81 -2.69
CA SER A 34 16.06 25.00 -3.91
C SER A 34 15.71 23.55 -3.56
N GLY A 35 14.42 23.28 -3.43
CA GLY A 35 13.91 21.91 -3.37
C GLY A 35 14.30 21.19 -4.67
N ALA A 36 15.28 20.30 -4.59
CA ALA A 36 15.61 19.43 -5.71
C ALA A 36 14.37 18.60 -6.06
N ILE A 37 14.03 18.52 -7.35
CA ILE A 37 12.90 17.70 -7.82
C ILE A 37 13.18 16.26 -7.36
N PRO A 38 12.28 15.60 -6.60
CA PRO A 38 12.48 14.23 -6.17
C PRO A 38 12.68 13.33 -7.40
N PRO A 39 13.63 12.38 -7.37
CA PRO A 39 13.87 11.53 -8.52
C PRO A 39 12.62 10.71 -8.83
N ASP A 40 12.29 10.68 -10.11
CA ASP A 40 11.24 9.85 -10.69
C ASP A 40 11.85 8.62 -11.39
N ASP A 41 10.97 7.77 -11.92
CA ASP A 41 11.41 6.56 -12.60
C ASP A 41 12.02 6.82 -13.99
N ALA A 42 11.79 7.99 -14.61
CA ALA A 42 12.41 8.33 -15.89
C ALA A 42 13.89 8.70 -15.70
N HIS A 43 14.21 9.41 -14.62
CA HIS A 43 15.58 9.66 -14.20
C HIS A 43 16.34 8.36 -13.88
N VAL A 44 15.69 7.41 -13.19
CA VAL A 44 16.27 6.08 -12.92
C VAL A 44 16.50 5.29 -14.21
N ASP A 45 15.51 5.24 -15.11
CA ASP A 45 15.61 4.48 -16.36
C ASP A 45 16.79 5.02 -17.22
N MET A 46 16.92 6.34 -17.35
CA MET A 46 18.07 7.00 -18.00
C MET A 46 19.41 6.65 -17.33
N ARG A 47 19.49 6.73 -15.99
CA ARG A 47 20.73 6.44 -15.24
C ARG A 47 21.16 4.98 -15.36
N MET A 48 20.20 4.05 -15.49
CA MET A 48 20.50 2.65 -15.77
C MET A 48 21.11 2.44 -17.18
N GLU A 49 20.61 3.12 -18.21
CA GLU A 49 21.19 3.03 -19.56
C GLU A 49 22.64 3.54 -19.61
N GLU A 50 22.95 4.63 -18.89
CA GLU A 50 24.32 5.12 -18.74
C GLU A 50 25.24 4.07 -18.11
N LEU A 51 24.82 3.47 -16.99
CA LEU A 51 25.60 2.46 -16.28
C LEU A 51 25.81 1.18 -17.11
N ILE A 52 24.78 0.70 -17.82
CA ILE A 52 24.91 -0.44 -18.74
C ILE A 52 25.92 -0.13 -19.86
N ARG A 53 25.88 1.08 -20.42
CA ARG A 53 26.80 1.52 -21.49
C ARG A 53 28.24 1.64 -20.98
N SER A 54 28.44 2.21 -19.79
CA SER A 54 29.75 2.35 -19.13
C SER A 54 30.37 0.98 -18.81
N LEU A 55 29.62 0.11 -18.12
CA LEU A 55 30.07 -1.23 -17.75
C LEU A 55 30.38 -2.11 -18.97
N LYS A 56 29.66 -1.98 -20.08
CA LYS A 56 30.01 -2.65 -21.35
C LYS A 56 31.31 -2.11 -21.96
N ALA A 57 31.53 -0.80 -21.92
CA ALA A 57 32.78 -0.18 -22.40
C ALA A 57 34.00 -0.53 -21.53
N ALA A 58 33.77 -0.90 -20.27
CA ALA A 58 34.79 -1.36 -19.33
C ALA A 58 35.35 -2.77 -19.60
N GLN A 59 34.84 -3.52 -20.60
CA GLN A 59 35.33 -4.88 -20.87
C GLN A 59 36.69 -4.91 -21.58
N VAL A 60 37.62 -5.71 -21.06
CA VAL A 60 38.95 -5.94 -21.62
C VAL A 60 38.85 -6.81 -22.86
N VAL A 61 39.16 -6.24 -24.03
CA VAL A 61 38.99 -6.90 -25.33
C VAL A 61 40.20 -7.74 -25.80
N ASP A 62 41.39 -7.48 -25.24
CA ASP A 62 42.68 -8.05 -25.65
C ASP A 62 43.56 -8.47 -24.46
N GLY A 63 44.60 -9.26 -24.72
CA GLY A 63 45.57 -9.71 -23.70
C GLY A 63 45.08 -10.90 -22.86
N THR A 64 45.76 -11.17 -21.73
CA THR A 64 45.49 -12.34 -20.88
C THR A 64 44.24 -12.22 -20.03
N LYS A 65 43.80 -11.00 -19.67
CA LYS A 65 42.51 -10.76 -18.98
C LYS A 65 41.34 -10.53 -19.98
N ARG A 66 41.44 -11.03 -21.21
CA ARG A 66 40.40 -10.87 -22.25
C ARG A 66 39.06 -11.46 -21.81
N GLY A 67 38.00 -10.65 -21.87
CA GLY A 67 36.65 -10.98 -21.39
C GLY A 67 36.37 -10.55 -19.95
N ALA A 68 37.41 -10.28 -19.16
CA ALA A 68 37.25 -9.60 -17.87
C ALA A 68 36.89 -8.12 -18.04
N PHE A 69 36.61 -7.41 -16.94
CA PHE A 69 36.40 -5.97 -16.94
C PHE A 69 37.58 -5.22 -16.31
N SER A 70 37.65 -3.91 -16.51
CA SER A 70 38.61 -3.04 -15.80
C SER A 70 38.43 -3.11 -14.29
N ASP A 71 39.47 -2.69 -13.56
CA ASP A 71 39.60 -2.83 -12.10
C ASP A 71 39.67 -4.29 -11.58
N GLU A 72 39.72 -5.31 -12.46
CA GLU A 72 39.76 -6.73 -12.04
C GLU A 72 40.98 -7.07 -11.18
N LEU A 73 40.68 -7.50 -9.95
CA LEU A 73 41.62 -7.75 -8.87
C LEU A 73 42.35 -9.10 -9.05
N ASP A 74 43.43 -9.28 -8.29
CA ASP A 74 44.24 -10.50 -8.26
C ASP A 74 44.15 -11.21 -6.89
N GLY A 75 44.79 -12.37 -6.76
CA GLY A 75 44.81 -13.14 -5.51
C GLY A 75 43.42 -13.68 -5.11
N VAL A 76 43.07 -13.59 -3.83
CA VAL A 76 41.77 -14.06 -3.30
C VAL A 76 40.55 -13.39 -3.94
N HIS A 77 40.73 -12.23 -4.57
CA HIS A 77 39.67 -11.48 -5.24
C HIS A 77 39.56 -11.75 -6.75
N ALA A 78 40.42 -12.61 -7.31
CA ALA A 78 40.46 -12.87 -8.75
C ALA A 78 39.08 -13.26 -9.31
N GLY A 79 38.70 -12.65 -10.44
CA GLY A 79 37.42 -12.85 -11.12
C GLY A 79 36.21 -12.22 -10.44
N GLY A 80 36.39 -11.57 -9.28
CA GLY A 80 35.31 -10.99 -8.50
C GLY A 80 34.66 -9.78 -9.17
N VAL A 81 35.44 -8.95 -9.89
CA VAL A 81 34.89 -7.79 -10.60
C VAL A 81 34.10 -8.25 -11.81
N THR A 82 34.63 -9.19 -12.59
CA THR A 82 33.91 -9.76 -13.75
C THR A 82 32.64 -10.48 -13.33
N ALA A 83 32.65 -11.21 -12.20
CA ALA A 83 31.44 -11.82 -11.65
C ALA A 83 30.39 -10.76 -11.26
N LEU A 84 30.80 -9.69 -10.56
CA LEU A 84 29.91 -8.59 -10.16
C LEU A 84 29.29 -7.87 -11.36
N VAL A 85 30.10 -7.51 -12.37
CA VAL A 85 29.63 -6.78 -13.56
C VAL A 85 28.71 -7.65 -14.41
N THR A 86 29.07 -8.93 -14.62
CA THR A 86 28.22 -9.87 -15.38
C THR A 86 26.88 -10.08 -14.68
N PHE A 87 26.88 -10.22 -13.35
CA PHE A 87 25.66 -10.31 -12.55
C PHE A 87 24.81 -9.03 -12.67
N ALA A 88 25.42 -7.84 -12.54
CA ALA A 88 24.72 -6.56 -12.68
C ALA A 88 24.09 -6.37 -14.07
N LEU A 89 24.82 -6.66 -15.15
CA LEU A 89 24.32 -6.56 -16.53
C LEU A 89 23.18 -7.55 -16.80
N LEU A 90 23.32 -8.82 -16.36
CA LEU A 90 22.25 -9.82 -16.47
C LEU A 90 21.03 -9.39 -15.67
N SER A 91 21.17 -9.01 -14.40
CA SER A 91 20.07 -8.50 -13.58
C SER A 91 19.34 -7.34 -14.26
N ALA A 92 20.07 -6.38 -14.84
CA ALA A 92 19.52 -5.22 -15.54
C ALA A 92 18.75 -5.53 -16.83
N GLY A 93 18.84 -6.77 -17.33
CA GLY A 93 18.11 -7.25 -18.51
C GLY A 93 18.95 -7.29 -19.79
N VAL A 94 20.27 -7.21 -19.72
CA VAL A 94 21.14 -7.52 -20.87
C VAL A 94 20.94 -8.99 -21.26
N PRO A 95 20.70 -9.32 -22.55
CA PRO A 95 20.50 -10.70 -22.98
C PRO A 95 21.70 -11.60 -22.68
N TRP A 96 21.44 -12.88 -22.42
CA TRP A 96 22.50 -13.85 -22.13
C TRP A 96 23.40 -14.16 -23.34
N HIS A 97 22.90 -13.91 -24.55
CA HIS A 97 23.62 -14.05 -25.83
C HIS A 97 24.26 -12.73 -26.31
N ASP A 98 24.43 -11.74 -25.42
CA ASP A 98 25.15 -10.51 -25.72
C ASP A 98 26.67 -10.79 -25.74
N GLU A 99 27.40 -10.26 -26.73
CA GLU A 99 28.85 -10.50 -26.87
C GLU A 99 29.64 -10.11 -25.61
N THR A 100 29.15 -9.12 -24.84
CA THR A 100 29.77 -8.74 -23.56
C THR A 100 29.65 -9.89 -22.55
N ILE A 101 28.45 -10.47 -22.45
CA ILE A 101 28.13 -11.55 -21.52
C ILE A 101 28.84 -12.83 -21.93
N GLU A 102 28.81 -13.24 -23.22
CA GLU A 102 29.47 -14.48 -23.64
C GLU A 102 30.99 -14.46 -23.42
N ARG A 103 31.65 -13.30 -23.62
CA ARG A 103 33.09 -13.14 -23.30
C ARG A 103 33.37 -13.21 -21.80
N ALA A 104 32.51 -12.61 -20.97
CA ALA A 104 32.67 -12.64 -19.52
C ALA A 104 32.37 -14.02 -18.92
N VAL A 105 31.35 -14.71 -19.42
CA VAL A 105 31.00 -16.11 -19.08
C VAL A 105 32.16 -17.04 -19.38
N ARG A 106 32.81 -16.89 -20.55
CA ARG A 106 33.99 -17.68 -20.89
C ARG A 106 35.15 -17.43 -19.93
N TYR A 107 35.47 -16.17 -19.65
CA TYR A 107 36.50 -15.82 -18.67
C TYR A 107 36.20 -16.43 -17.29
N LEU A 108 34.96 -16.32 -16.81
CA LEU A 108 34.49 -16.87 -15.54
C LEU A 108 34.45 -18.41 -15.49
N ALA A 109 34.36 -19.10 -16.61
CA ALA A 109 34.42 -20.56 -16.69
C ALA A 109 35.87 -21.09 -16.77
N GLU A 110 36.75 -20.39 -17.48
CA GLU A 110 38.13 -20.80 -17.75
C GLU A 110 39.11 -20.46 -16.60
N HIS A 111 38.84 -19.41 -15.81
CA HIS A 111 39.77 -18.91 -14.80
C HIS A 111 39.46 -19.43 -13.38
N PRO A 112 40.50 -19.65 -12.54
CA PRO A 112 40.32 -20.04 -11.14
C PRO A 112 39.81 -18.85 -10.31
N LEU A 113 38.70 -19.05 -9.62
CA LEU A 113 38.18 -18.12 -8.61
C LEU A 113 38.47 -18.71 -7.22
N PRO A 114 39.49 -18.22 -6.49
CA PRO A 114 39.93 -18.82 -5.23
C PRO A 114 39.14 -18.38 -3.99
N GLY A 115 38.38 -17.27 -4.08
CA GLY A 115 37.76 -16.64 -2.91
C GLY A 115 36.24 -16.55 -2.91
N THR A 116 35.70 -16.35 -1.71
CA THR A 116 34.26 -16.38 -1.38
C THR A 116 33.46 -15.35 -2.19
N TYR A 117 33.89 -14.08 -2.21
CA TYR A 117 33.21 -13.03 -2.99
C TYR A 117 33.04 -13.41 -4.46
N SER A 118 34.13 -13.85 -5.10
CA SER A 118 34.13 -14.19 -6.52
C SER A 118 33.19 -15.37 -6.82
N ARG A 119 33.25 -16.45 -6.04
CA ARG A 119 32.39 -17.63 -6.24
C ARG A 119 30.94 -17.36 -5.93
N SER A 120 30.63 -16.61 -4.88
CA SER A 120 29.25 -16.20 -4.57
C SER A 120 28.61 -15.35 -5.68
N LEU A 121 29.38 -14.42 -6.25
CA LEU A 121 28.92 -13.63 -7.39
C LEU A 121 28.78 -14.48 -8.65
N ARG A 122 29.72 -15.41 -8.90
CA ARG A 122 29.67 -16.32 -10.04
C ARG A 122 28.50 -17.32 -9.94
N ALA A 123 28.17 -17.81 -8.75
CA ALA A 123 26.94 -18.57 -8.50
C ALA A 123 25.68 -17.77 -8.87
N GLY A 124 25.64 -16.46 -8.55
CA GLY A 124 24.60 -15.55 -9.01
C GLY A 124 24.51 -15.43 -10.55
N VAL A 125 25.65 -15.41 -11.24
CA VAL A 125 25.70 -15.45 -12.72
C VAL A 125 25.18 -16.77 -13.26
N TRP A 126 25.64 -17.91 -12.73
CA TRP A 126 25.21 -19.24 -13.17
C TRP A 126 23.71 -19.49 -12.92
N ALA A 127 23.16 -19.01 -11.79
CA ALA A 127 21.72 -19.08 -11.50
C ALA A 127 20.88 -18.29 -12.52
N LEU A 128 21.30 -17.07 -12.88
CA LEU A 128 20.62 -16.26 -13.90
C LEU A 128 20.74 -16.85 -15.31
N LEU A 129 21.86 -17.50 -15.65
CA LEU A 129 22.05 -18.12 -16.95
C LEU A 129 21.32 -19.48 -17.08
N ALA A 130 21.32 -20.29 -16.02
CA ALA A 130 20.57 -21.56 -15.97
C ALA A 130 19.05 -21.35 -16.09
N SER A 131 18.52 -20.26 -15.51
CA SER A 131 17.10 -19.93 -15.58
C SER A 131 16.68 -19.29 -16.91
N ARG A 132 17.55 -18.53 -17.58
CA ARG A 132 17.21 -17.75 -18.79
C ARG A 132 17.67 -18.33 -20.12
N THR A 133 18.61 -19.28 -20.13
CA THR A 133 19.01 -19.92 -21.39
C THR A 133 17.88 -20.82 -21.91
N GLY A 134 17.57 -20.70 -23.21
CA GLY A 134 16.69 -21.62 -23.92
C GLY A 134 17.38 -22.92 -24.33
N GLU A 135 18.72 -22.95 -24.33
CA GLU A 135 19.51 -24.10 -24.75
C GLU A 135 19.72 -25.09 -23.59
N ASP A 136 19.09 -26.26 -23.66
CA ASP A 136 19.15 -27.29 -22.62
C ASP A 136 20.55 -27.82 -22.32
N GLU A 137 21.48 -27.75 -23.27
CA GLU A 137 22.87 -28.14 -23.04
C GLU A 137 23.62 -27.11 -22.18
N ARG A 138 23.58 -25.82 -22.56
CA ARG A 138 24.11 -24.74 -21.72
C ARG A 138 23.40 -24.71 -20.36
N ARG A 139 22.09 -25.01 -20.29
CA ARG A 139 21.32 -25.12 -19.03
C ARG A 139 21.91 -26.16 -18.08
N ARG A 140 22.24 -27.35 -18.59
CA ARG A 140 22.90 -28.41 -17.81
C ARG A 140 24.33 -28.02 -17.41
N GLU A 141 25.06 -27.36 -18.30
CA GLU A 141 26.41 -26.86 -17.99
C GLU A 141 26.40 -25.82 -16.87
N TYR A 142 25.57 -24.77 -16.97
CA TYR A 142 25.47 -23.74 -15.94
C TYR A 142 25.00 -24.31 -14.59
N ARG A 143 24.08 -25.28 -14.58
CA ARG A 143 23.70 -26.01 -13.34
C ARG A 143 24.86 -26.80 -12.73
N ARG A 144 25.70 -27.45 -13.55
CA ARG A 144 26.91 -28.16 -13.09
C ARG A 144 27.95 -27.19 -12.53
N LEU A 145 28.17 -26.06 -13.19
CA LEU A 145 29.09 -25.01 -12.73
C LEU A 145 28.58 -24.33 -11.45
N LEU A 146 27.27 -24.15 -11.34
CA LEU A 146 26.59 -23.67 -10.13
C LEU A 146 26.82 -24.61 -8.95
N GLN A 147 26.51 -25.91 -9.09
CA GLN A 147 26.74 -26.89 -8.01
C GLN A 147 28.21 -26.93 -7.59
N ALA A 148 29.16 -26.83 -8.52
CA ALA A 148 30.60 -26.80 -8.19
C ALA A 148 31.04 -25.54 -7.42
N ASP A 149 30.31 -24.43 -7.50
CA ASP A 149 30.49 -23.27 -6.61
C ASP A 149 29.71 -23.43 -5.30
N THR A 150 28.52 -24.04 -5.32
CA THR A 150 27.74 -24.41 -4.13
C THR A 150 28.51 -25.34 -3.20
N ASP A 151 29.07 -26.43 -3.72
CA ASP A 151 29.85 -27.42 -2.96
C ASP A 151 31.08 -26.78 -2.30
N TRP A 152 31.75 -25.87 -3.03
CA TRP A 152 32.88 -25.10 -2.50
C TRP A 152 32.44 -24.16 -1.38
N LEU A 153 31.32 -23.45 -1.53
CA LEU A 153 30.77 -22.58 -0.49
C LEU A 153 30.33 -23.41 0.74
N VAL A 154 29.68 -24.56 0.54
CA VAL A 154 29.32 -25.48 1.63
C VAL A 154 30.56 -25.99 2.37
N GLY A 155 31.69 -26.17 1.69
CA GLY A 155 32.98 -26.54 2.28
C GLY A 155 33.75 -25.39 2.95
N ALA A 156 33.59 -24.14 2.50
CA ALA A 156 34.40 -22.99 2.93
C ALA A 156 34.02 -22.39 4.31
N ILE A 157 32.89 -22.81 4.90
CA ILE A 157 32.39 -22.31 6.18
C ILE A 157 33.29 -22.73 7.37
N LYS A 158 33.79 -21.73 8.11
CA LYS A 158 34.68 -21.89 9.27
C LYS A 158 33.92 -22.46 10.47
N SER A 159 34.60 -23.08 11.43
CA SER A 159 33.98 -23.90 12.50
C SER A 159 32.96 -23.16 13.36
N ASP A 160 33.17 -21.86 13.55
CA ASP A 160 32.29 -20.89 14.24
C ASP A 160 31.04 -20.46 13.42
N GLY A 161 31.02 -20.77 12.12
CA GLY A 161 29.98 -20.39 11.16
C GLY A 161 30.31 -19.19 10.28
N PHE A 162 31.46 -18.53 10.45
CA PHE A 162 31.91 -17.47 9.55
C PHE A 162 32.34 -18.01 8.18
N TYR A 163 32.48 -17.10 7.21
CA TYR A 163 33.27 -17.30 6.00
C TYR A 163 34.48 -16.39 6.01
N GLY A 164 35.59 -16.86 5.44
CA GLY A 164 36.77 -16.03 5.16
C GLY A 164 36.81 -15.55 3.70
N TYR A 165 37.88 -14.84 3.34
CA TYR A 165 38.15 -14.47 1.95
C TYR A 165 38.38 -15.69 1.06
N ASP A 166 38.92 -16.78 1.64
CA ASP A 166 39.21 -18.06 1.00
C ASP A 166 38.75 -19.25 1.88
N ALA A 167 38.86 -20.47 1.35
CA ALA A 167 38.47 -21.70 2.06
C ALA A 167 39.51 -22.19 3.10
N GLU A 168 40.77 -21.81 3.00
CA GLU A 168 41.89 -22.42 3.74
C GLU A 168 42.21 -21.70 5.07
N GLY A 169 42.03 -20.38 5.12
CA GLY A 169 42.30 -19.56 6.31
C GLY A 169 41.38 -19.90 7.50
N THR A 170 41.86 -19.68 8.72
CA THR A 170 41.14 -20.05 9.96
C THR A 170 40.17 -18.99 10.49
N SER A 171 40.21 -17.76 9.96
CA SER A 171 39.36 -16.64 10.40
C SER A 171 38.35 -16.22 9.33
N GLY A 172 37.30 -15.50 9.74
CA GLY A 172 36.32 -14.92 8.83
C GLY A 172 35.68 -13.62 9.32
N ASP A 173 34.63 -13.20 8.62
CA ASP A 173 33.86 -11.98 8.92
C ASP A 173 32.44 -12.03 8.32
N HIS A 174 31.55 -11.17 8.82
CA HIS A 174 30.15 -11.13 8.39
C HIS A 174 29.97 -10.62 6.94
N SER A 175 30.96 -9.97 6.32
CA SER A 175 30.86 -9.50 4.93
C SER A 175 31.06 -10.66 3.96
N CYS A 176 32.10 -11.48 4.18
CA CYS A 176 32.30 -12.76 3.52
C CYS A 176 31.08 -13.67 3.74
N SER A 177 30.57 -13.77 4.99
CA SER A 177 29.38 -14.56 5.28
C SER A 177 28.13 -14.08 4.52
N GLN A 178 27.93 -12.76 4.36
CA GLN A 178 26.81 -12.24 3.55
C GLN A 178 26.91 -12.72 2.10
N PHE A 179 28.08 -12.59 1.48
CA PHE A 179 28.24 -13.05 0.10
C PHE A 179 28.05 -14.56 -0.02
N ALA A 180 28.61 -15.37 0.89
CA ALA A 180 28.40 -16.81 0.89
C ALA A 180 26.90 -17.18 0.95
N VAL A 181 26.15 -16.59 1.88
CA VAL A 181 24.70 -16.78 2.03
C VAL A 181 23.94 -16.37 0.77
N LEU A 182 24.26 -15.22 0.18
CA LEU A 182 23.61 -14.75 -1.06
C LEU A 182 23.93 -15.65 -2.27
N GLY A 183 25.15 -16.19 -2.35
CA GLY A 183 25.56 -17.15 -3.38
C GLY A 183 24.83 -18.48 -3.26
N LEU A 184 24.78 -19.06 -2.05
CA LEU A 184 24.03 -20.29 -1.75
C LEU A 184 22.52 -20.11 -1.99
N TRP A 185 21.96 -18.95 -1.61
CA TRP A 185 20.55 -18.65 -1.88
C TRP A 185 20.26 -18.56 -3.38
N ALA A 186 21.11 -17.88 -4.16
CA ALA A 186 20.96 -17.83 -5.61
C ALA A 186 21.07 -19.23 -6.23
N ALA A 187 21.93 -20.10 -5.68
CA ALA A 187 22.11 -21.46 -6.15
C ALA A 187 20.89 -22.35 -5.91
N GLU A 188 20.37 -22.37 -4.67
CA GLU A 188 19.18 -23.15 -4.31
C GLU A 188 17.93 -22.64 -5.04
N THR A 189 17.81 -21.33 -5.26
CA THR A 189 16.75 -20.73 -6.10
C THR A 189 16.82 -21.17 -7.57
N ALA A 190 17.97 -21.68 -8.04
CA ALA A 190 18.17 -22.27 -9.37
C ALA A 190 18.32 -23.81 -9.34
N SER A 191 17.82 -24.44 -8.27
CA SER A 191 17.77 -25.90 -8.07
C SER A 191 19.13 -26.59 -7.85
N ALA A 192 20.11 -25.89 -7.29
CA ALA A 192 21.31 -26.53 -6.72
C ALA A 192 21.07 -27.00 -5.28
N GLU A 193 21.71 -28.09 -4.87
CA GLU A 193 21.50 -28.70 -3.55
C GLU A 193 22.37 -28.05 -2.47
N VAL A 194 21.72 -27.57 -1.39
CA VAL A 194 22.37 -27.09 -0.15
C VAL A 194 21.83 -27.91 1.02
N PRO A 195 22.66 -28.57 1.86
CA PRO A 195 22.15 -29.37 2.97
C PRO A 195 21.47 -28.52 4.06
N ASP A 196 20.28 -28.91 4.55
CA ASP A 196 19.57 -28.19 5.63
C ASP A 196 20.42 -28.03 6.90
N ALA A 197 21.33 -28.98 7.19
CA ALA A 197 22.28 -28.89 8.30
C ALA A 197 23.29 -27.72 8.17
N HIS A 198 23.54 -27.26 6.94
CA HIS A 198 24.35 -26.09 6.63
C HIS A 198 23.55 -24.80 6.86
N TRP A 199 22.28 -24.75 6.43
CA TRP A 199 21.38 -23.64 6.77
C TRP A 199 21.13 -23.51 8.28
N GLU A 200 21.01 -24.62 9.00
CA GLU A 200 20.94 -24.66 10.47
C GLU A 200 22.21 -24.10 11.13
N ARG A 201 23.39 -24.28 10.52
CA ARG A 201 24.66 -23.73 11.01
C ARG A 201 24.74 -22.22 10.76
N ILE A 202 24.34 -21.76 9.57
CA ILE A 202 24.22 -20.34 9.21
C ILE A 202 23.24 -19.63 10.17
N LEU A 203 22.02 -20.17 10.33
CA LEU A 203 20.99 -19.61 11.20
C LEU A 203 21.49 -19.44 12.64
N ARG A 204 22.09 -20.48 13.22
CA ARG A 204 22.64 -20.41 14.58
C ARG A 204 23.75 -19.38 14.68
N HIS A 205 24.70 -19.36 13.75
CA HIS A 205 25.79 -18.39 13.72
C HIS A 205 25.30 -16.94 13.76
N TRP A 206 24.40 -16.55 12.86
CA TRP A 206 23.90 -15.17 12.83
C TRP A 206 23.00 -14.84 14.04
N LEU A 207 22.33 -15.82 14.65
CA LEU A 207 21.57 -15.61 15.89
C LEU A 207 22.46 -15.47 17.13
N THR A 208 23.63 -16.11 17.19
CA THR A 208 24.56 -15.99 18.33
C THR A 208 25.49 -14.78 18.24
N HIS A 209 25.72 -14.23 17.05
CA HIS A 209 26.58 -13.06 16.83
C HIS A 209 25.78 -11.74 16.64
N GLN A 210 24.49 -11.70 17.00
CA GLN A 210 23.74 -10.46 17.13
C GLN A 210 24.06 -9.80 18.48
N ASN A 211 24.42 -8.53 18.46
CA ASN A 211 24.64 -7.71 19.65
C ASN A 211 23.33 -7.47 20.44
N ASP A 212 23.44 -7.13 21.73
CA ASP A 212 22.28 -6.85 22.60
C ASP A 212 21.39 -5.69 22.10
N ASP A 213 22.00 -4.71 21.41
CA ASP A 213 21.30 -3.58 20.77
C ASP A 213 20.56 -3.97 19.46
N GLY A 214 20.67 -5.24 19.04
CA GLY A 214 20.08 -5.73 17.80
C GLY A 214 20.98 -5.61 16.56
N SER A 215 22.17 -5.05 16.68
CA SER A 215 23.10 -4.89 15.56
C SER A 215 23.93 -6.14 15.25
N TRP A 216 24.64 -6.08 14.12
CA TRP A 216 25.78 -6.95 13.87
C TRP A 216 27.01 -6.10 13.53
N SER A 217 28.18 -6.55 13.96
CA SER A 217 29.48 -5.93 13.69
C SER A 217 30.28 -6.74 12.67
N TYR A 218 31.50 -6.32 12.30
CA TYR A 218 32.26 -7.04 11.26
C TYR A 218 32.71 -8.45 11.67
N ARG A 219 33.03 -8.65 12.97
CA ARG A 219 33.56 -9.91 13.54
C ARG A 219 32.90 -10.34 14.87
N GLY A 220 31.70 -9.85 15.16
CA GLY A 220 30.97 -10.17 16.41
C GLY A 220 31.45 -9.41 17.66
N GLU A 221 32.75 -9.14 17.81
CA GLU A 221 33.33 -8.55 19.03
C GLU A 221 33.34 -7.01 19.09
N SER A 222 32.60 -6.32 18.22
CA SER A 222 32.70 -4.86 18.03
C SER A 222 31.34 -4.18 17.88
N ALA A 223 31.33 -2.84 17.81
CA ALA A 223 30.11 -2.06 17.61
C ALA A 223 29.41 -2.37 16.28
N GLY A 224 28.09 -2.21 16.26
CA GLY A 224 27.25 -2.41 15.08
C GLY A 224 27.62 -1.52 13.90
N THR A 225 27.35 -1.99 12.68
CA THR A 225 27.49 -1.18 11.45
C THR A 225 26.27 -1.36 10.56
N ALA A 226 25.86 -0.33 9.82
CA ALA A 226 24.72 -0.42 8.90
C ALA A 226 24.89 -1.58 7.91
N THR A 227 26.06 -1.73 7.29
CA THR A 227 26.39 -2.84 6.39
C THR A 227 26.22 -4.23 7.00
N MET A 228 26.67 -4.46 8.23
CA MET A 228 26.63 -5.79 8.84
C MET A 228 25.29 -6.06 9.51
N THR A 229 24.61 -5.05 10.06
CA THR A 229 23.22 -5.20 10.53
C THR A 229 22.27 -5.49 9.37
N THR A 230 22.44 -4.81 8.22
CA THR A 230 21.73 -5.12 6.98
C THR A 230 22.01 -6.57 6.52
N ALA A 231 23.26 -7.04 6.61
CA ALA A 231 23.63 -8.43 6.32
C ALA A 231 22.99 -9.47 7.24
N GLY A 232 22.89 -9.17 8.54
CA GLY A 232 22.26 -10.05 9.52
C GLY A 232 20.77 -10.22 9.27
N VAL A 233 20.05 -9.11 9.05
CA VAL A 233 18.61 -9.18 8.71
C VAL A 233 18.39 -9.84 7.35
N ASN A 234 19.25 -9.61 6.34
CA ASN A 234 19.25 -10.34 5.08
C ASN A 234 19.36 -11.85 5.30
N THR A 235 20.34 -12.31 6.08
CA THR A 235 20.55 -13.75 6.31
C THR A 235 19.43 -14.40 7.10
N LEU A 236 18.80 -13.67 8.04
CA LEU A 236 17.61 -14.17 8.74
C LEU A 236 16.41 -14.34 7.79
N LEU A 237 16.23 -13.46 6.80
CA LEU A 237 15.17 -13.61 5.79
C LEU A 237 15.46 -14.74 4.78
N VAL A 238 16.74 -14.98 4.44
CA VAL A 238 17.15 -16.12 3.62
C VAL A 238 16.92 -17.45 4.37
N THR A 239 17.41 -17.57 5.60
CA THR A 239 17.25 -18.78 6.43
C THR A 239 15.80 -19.04 6.82
N MET A 240 14.97 -18.00 6.97
CA MET A 240 13.51 -18.15 7.03
C MET A 240 12.96 -18.87 5.80
N SER A 241 13.38 -18.44 4.61
CA SER A 241 12.89 -18.97 3.32
C SER A 241 13.34 -20.41 3.08
N GLN A 242 14.64 -20.68 3.21
CA GLN A 242 15.21 -21.96 2.78
C GLN A 242 15.16 -23.07 3.85
N HIS A 243 14.99 -22.73 5.13
CA HIS A 243 15.16 -23.70 6.21
C HIS A 243 14.02 -23.70 7.23
N LEU A 244 13.64 -22.54 7.76
CA LEU A 244 12.63 -22.51 8.83
C LEU A 244 11.23 -22.88 8.32
N VAL A 245 10.87 -22.44 7.12
CA VAL A 245 9.66 -22.87 6.40
C VAL A 245 9.61 -24.40 6.21
N ARG A 246 10.75 -25.07 6.03
CA ARG A 246 10.85 -26.55 5.90
C ARG A 246 10.72 -27.29 7.25
N LYS A 247 11.03 -26.61 8.37
CA LYS A 247 10.84 -27.14 9.73
C LYS A 247 9.38 -27.09 10.20
N GLU A 248 8.51 -26.33 9.54
CA GLU A 248 7.10 -26.23 9.91
C GLU A 248 6.31 -27.49 9.48
N PRO A 249 5.15 -27.78 10.10
CA PRO A 249 4.29 -28.89 9.66
C PRO A 249 3.95 -28.79 8.17
N PRO A 250 3.83 -29.91 7.42
CA PRO A 250 3.53 -29.84 6.00
C PRO A 250 2.16 -29.21 5.74
N TYR A 251 2.08 -28.37 4.71
CA TYR A 251 0.84 -27.80 4.20
C TYR A 251 -0.16 -28.91 3.83
N THR A 252 -1.38 -28.79 4.36
CA THR A 252 -2.52 -29.61 3.96
C THR A 252 -3.33 -28.85 2.91
N ARG A 253 -3.50 -29.43 1.71
CA ARG A 253 -4.23 -28.80 0.61
C ARG A 253 -5.60 -28.28 1.06
N LEU A 254 -5.84 -26.99 0.80
CA LEU A 254 -7.02 -26.19 1.17
C LEU A 254 -7.29 -25.98 2.68
N HIS A 255 -6.45 -26.55 3.55
CA HIS A 255 -6.57 -26.46 5.01
C HIS A 255 -5.37 -25.79 5.71
N GLY A 256 -4.29 -25.51 4.97
CA GLY A 256 -3.16 -24.71 5.44
C GLY A 256 -2.09 -25.50 6.19
N VAL A 257 -1.14 -24.77 6.78
CA VAL A 257 -0.09 -25.30 7.66
C VAL A 257 -0.62 -25.40 9.10
N PRO A 258 -0.79 -26.60 9.70
CA PRO A 258 -1.53 -26.80 10.96
C PRO A 258 -0.82 -26.33 12.25
N SER A 259 0.00 -25.28 12.18
CA SER A 259 0.73 -24.69 13.31
C SER A 259 -0.17 -23.85 14.24
N ARG A 260 0.13 -23.86 15.54
CA ARG A 260 -0.47 -22.96 16.55
C ARG A 260 0.31 -21.64 16.62
N GLY A 261 0.14 -20.78 15.63
CA GLY A 261 0.79 -19.47 15.56
C GLY A 261 1.57 -19.28 14.26
N ARG A 262 2.68 -18.55 14.32
CA ARG A 262 3.55 -18.21 13.17
C ARG A 262 4.60 -19.25 12.80
N GLY A 263 4.69 -20.37 13.53
CA GLY A 263 5.69 -21.41 13.28
C GLY A 263 6.25 -21.99 14.58
N SER A 264 7.50 -22.45 14.54
CA SER A 264 8.23 -22.97 15.70
C SER A 264 8.95 -21.87 16.50
N GLU A 265 9.51 -22.23 17.66
CA GLU A 265 10.33 -21.31 18.47
C GLU A 265 11.54 -20.74 17.68
N ASP A 266 12.08 -21.50 16.73
CA ASP A 266 13.13 -21.02 15.82
C ASP A 266 12.63 -19.91 14.89
N VAL A 267 11.42 -20.05 14.33
CA VAL A 267 10.77 -19.03 13.49
C VAL A 267 10.60 -17.74 14.28
N GLU A 268 10.04 -17.82 15.49
CA GLU A 268 9.87 -16.64 16.32
C GLU A 268 11.21 -16.03 16.75
N ARG A 269 12.24 -16.85 17.05
CA ARG A 269 13.57 -16.36 17.43
C ARG A 269 14.23 -15.60 16.27
N ALA A 270 14.11 -16.11 15.05
CA ALA A 270 14.57 -15.43 13.83
C ALA A 270 13.78 -14.14 13.54
N LEU A 271 12.45 -14.15 13.68
CA LEU A 271 11.61 -12.97 13.48
C LEU A 271 11.94 -11.87 14.50
N ARG A 272 12.10 -12.23 15.79
CA ARG A 272 12.51 -11.29 16.85
C ARG A 272 13.91 -10.70 16.57
N ALA A 273 14.87 -11.53 16.18
CA ALA A 273 16.22 -11.07 15.82
C ALA A 273 16.20 -10.11 14.61
N ALA A 274 15.46 -10.43 13.56
CA ALA A 274 15.27 -9.57 12.39
C ALA A 274 14.57 -8.24 12.76
N GLN A 275 13.57 -8.28 13.64
CA GLN A 275 12.88 -7.08 14.13
C GLN A 275 13.80 -6.16 14.93
N ARG A 276 14.69 -6.70 15.78
CA ARG A 276 15.72 -5.92 16.47
C ARG A 276 16.68 -5.23 15.49
N GLY A 277 17.16 -5.95 14.47
CA GLY A 277 18.01 -5.37 13.43
C GLY A 277 17.32 -4.27 12.63
N PHE A 278 16.02 -4.42 12.32
CA PHE A 278 15.23 -3.35 11.72
C PHE A 278 15.01 -2.15 12.64
N GLY A 279 14.94 -2.35 13.96
CA GLY A 279 14.90 -1.26 14.95
C GLY A 279 16.22 -0.49 14.96
N TRP A 280 17.34 -1.18 15.07
CA TRP A 280 18.66 -0.57 15.02
C TRP A 280 18.90 0.23 13.72
N LEU A 281 18.55 -0.35 12.56
CA LEU A 281 18.64 0.33 11.25
C LEU A 281 17.68 1.53 11.09
N ALA A 282 16.63 1.63 11.92
CA ALA A 282 15.72 2.77 11.90
C ALA A 282 16.27 4.02 12.63
N GLU A 283 17.28 3.84 13.48
CA GLU A 283 17.84 4.86 14.37
C GLU A 283 19.24 5.37 13.94
N HIS A 284 19.81 4.78 12.89
CA HIS A 284 21.17 5.04 12.38
C HIS A 284 21.16 5.56 10.94
N ASP A 285 22.29 6.06 10.44
CA ASP A 285 22.46 6.37 9.02
C ASP A 285 22.35 5.09 8.18
N LEU A 286 21.19 4.93 7.55
CA LEU A 286 20.84 3.78 6.74
C LEU A 286 21.77 3.61 5.53
N LEU A 287 22.35 4.69 4.99
CA LEU A 287 23.18 4.69 3.78
C LEU A 287 24.68 4.56 4.09
N ALA A 288 25.08 4.51 5.36
CA ALA A 288 26.47 4.38 5.78
C ALA A 288 27.12 3.08 5.24
N GLY A 289 28.16 3.24 4.42
CA GLY A 289 28.83 2.13 3.71
C GLY A 289 28.74 2.22 2.17
N GLY A 290 28.07 3.23 1.62
CA GLY A 290 28.15 3.57 0.20
C GLY A 290 27.57 2.50 -0.73
N PRO A 291 28.14 2.25 -1.93
CA PRO A 291 27.55 1.35 -2.93
C PRO A 291 27.35 -0.08 -2.41
N TYR A 292 28.22 -0.58 -1.51
CA TYR A 292 28.03 -1.88 -0.87
C TYR A 292 26.82 -1.88 0.08
N GLN A 293 26.59 -0.80 0.83
CA GLN A 293 25.39 -0.67 1.66
C GLN A 293 24.13 -0.58 0.80
N LEU A 294 24.16 0.16 -0.32
CA LEU A 294 23.03 0.20 -1.27
C LEU A 294 22.67 -1.21 -1.77
N PHE A 295 23.66 -2.01 -2.17
CA PHE A 295 23.45 -3.42 -2.55
C PHE A 295 22.81 -4.24 -1.41
N GLY A 296 23.30 -4.12 -0.18
CA GLY A 296 22.72 -4.79 0.99
C GLY A 296 21.27 -4.36 1.28
N LEU A 297 20.98 -3.06 1.19
CA LEU A 297 19.65 -2.47 1.43
C LEU A 297 18.63 -2.90 0.39
N GLU A 298 19.02 -3.01 -0.87
CA GLU A 298 18.13 -3.49 -1.93
C GLU A 298 17.70 -4.92 -1.66
N ARG A 299 18.65 -5.82 -1.34
CA ARG A 299 18.33 -7.20 -0.94
C ARG A 299 17.37 -7.22 0.26
N LEU A 300 17.63 -6.37 1.26
CA LEU A 300 16.83 -6.29 2.48
C LEU A 300 15.41 -5.82 2.21
N GLY A 301 15.25 -4.74 1.46
CA GLY A 301 13.95 -4.16 1.14
C GLY A 301 13.11 -5.03 0.21
N VAL A 302 13.74 -5.75 -0.72
CA VAL A 302 13.07 -6.73 -1.59
C VAL A 302 12.69 -8.00 -0.82
N ALA A 303 13.58 -8.56 0.01
CA ALA A 303 13.31 -9.79 0.75
C ALA A 303 12.31 -9.62 1.90
N SER A 304 12.16 -8.41 2.44
CA SER A 304 11.25 -8.06 3.54
C SER A 304 9.95 -7.38 3.12
N GLY A 305 9.82 -6.97 1.85
CA GLY A 305 8.67 -6.20 1.37
C GLY A 305 8.54 -4.82 2.02
N ARG A 306 9.61 -4.22 2.58
CA ARG A 306 9.50 -2.92 3.25
C ARG A 306 9.67 -1.74 2.30
N LYS A 307 8.69 -0.82 2.29
CA LYS A 307 8.85 0.55 1.77
C LYS A 307 9.77 1.34 2.70
N LEU A 308 9.40 1.46 3.97
CA LEU A 308 10.15 2.25 4.96
C LEU A 308 11.03 1.37 5.86
N ILE A 309 12.23 1.85 6.17
CA ILE A 309 13.05 1.40 7.30
C ILE A 309 13.22 2.62 8.22
N GLY A 310 12.70 2.51 9.45
CA GLY A 310 12.40 3.71 10.24
C GLY A 310 11.42 4.62 9.50
N SER A 311 11.77 5.90 9.40
CA SER A 311 11.06 6.90 8.57
C SER A 311 11.56 6.97 7.13
N VAL A 312 12.59 6.22 6.73
CA VAL A 312 13.29 6.38 5.46
C VAL A 312 12.75 5.44 4.38
N ASP A 313 12.28 5.99 3.25
CA ASP A 313 12.15 5.24 1.99
C ASP A 313 13.56 4.96 1.44
N TRP A 314 14.09 3.80 1.81
CA TRP A 314 15.46 3.39 1.50
C TRP A 314 15.77 3.44 0.00
N TYR A 315 14.79 3.23 -0.87
CA TYR A 315 15.01 3.27 -2.31
C TYR A 315 15.14 4.71 -2.79
N ARG A 316 14.19 5.59 -2.43
CA ARG A 316 14.25 7.00 -2.84
C ARG A 316 15.49 7.71 -2.28
N ALA A 317 15.84 7.44 -1.02
CA ALA A 317 17.06 7.98 -0.40
C ALA A 317 18.33 7.47 -1.08
N GLY A 318 18.40 6.17 -1.41
CA GLY A 318 19.56 5.60 -2.13
C GLY A 318 19.65 6.05 -3.60
N VAL A 319 18.53 6.33 -4.29
CA VAL A 319 18.56 6.95 -5.62
C VAL A 319 19.10 8.38 -5.53
N GLN A 320 18.72 9.14 -4.49
CA GLN A 320 19.23 10.49 -4.26
C GLN A 320 20.72 10.55 -3.90
N SER A 321 21.33 9.48 -3.40
CA SER A 321 22.78 9.45 -3.10
C SER A 321 23.66 9.07 -4.31
N ILE A 322 23.09 8.49 -5.37
CA ILE A 322 23.83 8.11 -6.59
C ILE A 322 24.09 9.35 -7.44
N SER A 323 25.25 9.98 -7.21
CA SER A 323 25.70 11.13 -8.00
C SER A 323 26.22 10.71 -9.39
N PRO A 324 25.95 11.48 -10.46
CA PRO A 324 26.61 11.32 -11.75
C PRO A 324 28.14 11.44 -11.59
N GLY A 325 28.90 10.61 -12.31
CA GLY A 325 30.37 10.69 -12.35
C GLY A 325 31.13 10.05 -11.18
N GLN A 326 30.48 9.32 -10.27
CA GLN A 326 31.21 8.46 -9.32
C GLN A 326 31.90 7.30 -10.06
N SER A 327 33.22 7.40 -10.23
CA SER A 327 34.04 6.48 -11.02
C SER A 327 34.36 5.15 -10.31
N GLY A 328 34.39 4.06 -11.08
CA GLY A 328 34.94 2.76 -10.67
C GLY A 328 33.99 1.61 -11.02
N THR A 329 34.51 0.58 -11.69
CA THR A 329 33.73 -0.53 -12.28
C THR A 329 32.86 -1.25 -11.24
N ILE A 330 33.40 -1.45 -10.04
CA ILE A 330 32.72 -2.08 -8.90
C ILE A 330 31.53 -1.22 -8.41
N ASN A 331 31.72 0.10 -8.30
CA ASN A 331 30.69 1.01 -7.81
C ASN A 331 29.53 1.12 -8.81
N GLU A 332 29.83 1.24 -10.10
CA GLU A 332 28.81 1.29 -11.15
C GLU A 332 27.97 -0.01 -11.23
N ALA A 333 28.59 -1.17 -11.01
CA ALA A 333 27.87 -2.44 -10.95
C ALA A 333 26.94 -2.55 -9.72
N PHE A 334 27.38 -2.10 -8.53
CA PHE A 334 26.51 -2.02 -7.35
C PHE A 334 25.36 -1.01 -7.54
N HIS A 335 25.61 0.15 -8.13
CA HIS A 335 24.57 1.12 -8.48
C HIS A 335 23.56 0.53 -9.47
N LEU A 336 24.02 -0.18 -10.50
CA LEU A 336 23.13 -0.81 -11.48
C LEU A 336 22.25 -1.89 -10.82
N LEU A 337 22.79 -2.71 -9.92
CA LEU A 337 22.02 -3.69 -9.14
C LEU A 337 20.94 -3.00 -8.28
N PHE A 338 21.34 -2.00 -7.48
CA PHE A 338 20.42 -1.23 -6.62
C PHE A 338 19.28 -0.60 -7.42
N LEU A 339 19.59 0.07 -8.53
CA LEU A 339 18.57 0.71 -9.38
C LEU A 339 17.65 -0.33 -10.03
N THR A 340 18.23 -1.41 -10.58
CA THR A 340 17.51 -2.48 -11.29
C THR A 340 16.45 -3.14 -10.41
N TYR A 341 16.86 -3.69 -9.28
CA TYR A 341 15.95 -4.39 -8.37
C TYR A 341 15.09 -3.38 -7.62
N GLY A 342 15.64 -2.24 -7.22
CA GLY A 342 14.93 -1.19 -6.47
C GLY A 342 13.68 -0.64 -7.19
N ARG A 343 13.77 -0.34 -8.49
CA ARG A 343 12.66 0.24 -9.28
C ARG A 343 11.49 -0.71 -9.56
N ALA A 344 11.70 -2.03 -9.48
CA ALA A 344 10.78 -3.00 -10.08
C ALA A 344 9.36 -2.91 -9.46
N PRO A 345 8.28 -3.01 -10.28
CA PRO A 345 6.93 -2.63 -9.85
C PRO A 345 6.36 -3.51 -8.74
N VAL A 346 5.53 -2.90 -7.89
CA VAL A 346 4.82 -3.61 -6.81
C VAL A 346 3.45 -4.08 -7.33
N LEU A 347 3.22 -5.39 -7.24
CA LEU A 347 1.97 -6.03 -7.67
C LEU A 347 1.02 -6.26 -6.48
N PHE A 348 1.58 -6.62 -5.32
CA PHE A 348 0.82 -6.93 -4.10
C PHE A 348 1.26 -6.05 -2.93
N ALA A 349 0.32 -5.41 -2.25
CA ALA A 349 0.52 -4.92 -0.89
C ALA A 349 -0.12 -5.90 0.10
N LYS A 350 0.54 -6.25 1.21
CA LYS A 350 -0.03 -7.02 2.31
C LYS A 350 -0.41 -6.07 3.43
N LEU A 351 -1.68 -6.07 3.82
CA LEU A 351 -2.18 -5.17 4.85
C LEU A 351 -1.77 -5.65 6.24
N ARG A 352 -0.90 -4.91 6.92
CA ARG A 352 -0.69 -5.05 8.37
C ARG A 352 -1.82 -4.35 9.10
N TYR A 353 -2.69 -5.12 9.75
CA TYR A 353 -3.80 -4.63 10.55
C TYR A 353 -3.80 -5.27 11.95
N GLY A 354 -4.41 -4.57 12.92
CA GLY A 354 -4.52 -5.03 14.31
C GLY A 354 -3.21 -4.93 15.11
N ALA A 355 -3.33 -5.13 16.42
CA ALA A 355 -2.19 -5.18 17.35
C ALA A 355 -1.59 -6.60 17.50
N SER A 356 -2.27 -7.62 16.95
CA SER A 356 -1.80 -9.01 16.95
C SER A 356 -1.07 -9.33 15.64
N GLU A 357 -0.18 -10.32 15.71
CA GLU A 357 0.56 -10.79 14.54
C GLU A 357 -0.24 -11.76 13.63
N ASP A 358 -1.58 -11.69 13.67
CA ASP A 358 -2.52 -12.51 12.89
C ASP A 358 -2.41 -12.25 11.37
N TRP A 359 -2.27 -10.97 10.98
CA TRP A 359 -2.25 -10.48 9.59
C TRP A 359 -1.19 -11.13 8.66
N ASN A 360 -0.22 -11.83 9.22
CA ASN A 360 0.91 -12.44 8.52
C ASN A 360 1.39 -13.71 9.24
N ARG A 361 0.45 -14.60 9.57
CA ARG A 361 0.74 -16.00 9.95
C ARG A 361 1.72 -16.64 8.96
N TYR A 362 1.42 -16.51 7.66
CA TYR A 362 2.34 -16.86 6.58
C TYR A 362 3.30 -15.71 6.30
N TYR A 363 4.56 -15.87 6.71
CA TYR A 363 5.57 -14.81 6.67
C TYR A 363 6.43 -14.81 5.40
N ARG A 364 6.33 -15.83 4.53
CA ARG A 364 7.01 -15.91 3.22
C ARG A 364 6.06 -16.11 2.02
N ASP A 365 4.73 -16.06 2.21
CA ASP A 365 3.74 -16.32 1.16
C ASP A 365 3.91 -15.46 -0.10
N LEU A 366 3.89 -14.13 0.03
CA LEU A 366 4.08 -13.22 -1.10
C LEU A 366 5.51 -13.22 -1.65
N HIS A 367 6.51 -13.60 -0.84
CA HIS A 367 7.88 -13.76 -1.32
C HIS A 367 7.98 -14.87 -2.35
N PHE A 368 7.45 -16.05 -2.05
CA PHE A 368 7.46 -17.18 -2.98
C PHE A 368 6.48 -16.99 -4.13
N LEU A 369 5.27 -16.46 -3.88
CA LEU A 369 4.31 -16.16 -4.95
C LEU A 369 4.87 -15.15 -5.97
N THR A 370 5.52 -14.07 -5.53
CA THR A 370 6.14 -13.10 -6.46
C THR A 370 7.40 -13.64 -7.11
N SER A 371 8.13 -14.56 -6.48
CA SER A 371 9.26 -15.26 -7.09
C SER A 371 8.80 -16.18 -8.23
N HIS A 372 7.75 -16.99 -8.01
CA HIS A 372 7.10 -17.81 -9.04
C HIS A 372 6.62 -16.96 -10.22
N LEU A 373 5.87 -15.88 -9.95
CA LEU A 373 5.41 -14.95 -10.99
C LEU A 373 6.57 -14.28 -11.74
N SER A 374 7.70 -14.03 -11.07
CA SER A 374 8.86 -13.41 -11.69
C SER A 374 9.62 -14.36 -12.61
N ALA A 375 9.75 -15.64 -12.21
CA ALA A 375 10.34 -16.68 -13.05
C ALA A 375 9.45 -16.95 -14.29
N LYS A 376 8.15 -17.15 -14.08
CA LYS A 376 7.15 -17.48 -15.11
C LYS A 376 6.96 -16.41 -16.20
N HIS A 377 7.36 -15.17 -15.93
CA HIS A 377 7.18 -14.04 -16.84
C HIS A 377 8.50 -13.34 -17.24
N GLU A 378 9.66 -13.81 -16.77
CA GLU A 378 10.97 -13.17 -16.98
C GLU A 378 11.03 -11.68 -16.58
N ARG A 379 10.22 -11.27 -15.59
CA ARG A 379 10.05 -9.88 -15.14
C ARG A 379 9.94 -9.82 -13.62
N ILE A 380 10.70 -8.93 -12.98
CA ILE A 380 10.69 -8.83 -11.51
C ILE A 380 9.37 -8.20 -11.05
N TYR A 381 8.51 -8.99 -10.40
CA TYR A 381 7.34 -8.51 -9.67
C TYR A 381 7.68 -8.39 -8.18
N LYS A 382 7.24 -7.32 -7.52
CA LYS A 382 7.39 -7.15 -6.07
C LYS A 382 6.09 -7.31 -5.30
N TRP A 383 6.26 -7.52 -4.00
CA TRP A 383 5.26 -7.27 -2.98
C TRP A 383 5.79 -6.24 -1.98
N GLN A 384 4.90 -5.63 -1.19
CA GLN A 384 5.27 -4.86 0.00
C GLN A 384 4.31 -5.10 1.17
N VAL A 385 4.72 -4.75 2.39
CA VAL A 385 3.82 -4.60 3.54
C VAL A 385 3.38 -3.13 3.62
N VAL A 386 2.07 -2.89 3.72
CA VAL A 386 1.49 -1.58 3.99
C VAL A 386 0.81 -1.59 5.36
N SER A 387 1.03 -0.56 6.18
CA SER A 387 0.34 -0.45 7.46
C SER A 387 -1.08 0.06 7.25
N VAL A 388 -2.06 -0.46 8.00
CA VAL A 388 -3.44 0.01 7.89
C VAL A 388 -3.60 1.49 8.30
N GLU A 389 -2.65 2.02 9.06
CA GLU A 389 -2.51 3.44 9.41
C GLU A 389 -1.98 4.31 8.24
N ALA A 390 -1.26 3.73 7.28
CA ALA A 390 -0.56 4.45 6.20
C ALA A 390 -1.54 5.19 5.27
N PRO A 391 -1.13 6.32 4.66
CA PRO A 391 -1.98 7.07 3.75
C PRO A 391 -2.38 6.25 2.53
N LEU A 392 -3.53 6.59 1.92
CA LEU A 392 -4.08 5.89 0.76
C LEU A 392 -3.08 5.78 -0.40
N SER A 393 -2.21 6.78 -0.57
CA SER A 393 -1.15 6.78 -1.59
C SER A 393 -0.16 5.61 -1.48
N ASP A 394 0.10 5.11 -0.25
CA ASP A 394 0.99 3.97 0.01
C ASP A 394 0.28 2.62 -0.19
N TRP A 395 -1.05 2.61 -0.16
CA TRP A 395 -1.87 1.45 -0.52
C TRP A 395 -1.90 1.31 -2.05
N LEU A 396 -2.10 2.44 -2.76
CA LEU A 396 -2.14 2.55 -4.22
C LEU A 396 -0.76 2.46 -4.92
N ASP A 397 0.31 2.22 -4.15
CA ASP A 397 1.58 1.69 -4.68
C ASP A 397 1.42 0.25 -5.22
N ALA A 398 0.33 -0.45 -4.92
CA ALA A 398 0.01 -1.76 -5.49
C ALA A 398 -1.43 -1.80 -6.02
N PRO A 399 -1.71 -2.49 -7.15
CA PRO A 399 -3.07 -2.68 -7.65
C PRO A 399 -3.84 -3.79 -6.91
N ILE A 400 -3.17 -4.65 -6.14
CA ILE A 400 -3.78 -5.74 -5.38
C ILE A 400 -3.37 -5.66 -3.91
N LEU A 401 -4.35 -5.64 -3.00
CA LEU A 401 -4.18 -5.61 -1.55
C LEU A 401 -4.56 -6.99 -0.98
N LEU A 402 -3.57 -7.75 -0.52
CA LEU A 402 -3.77 -8.97 0.24
C LEU A 402 -4.15 -8.63 1.69
N ILE A 403 -5.26 -9.19 2.15
CA ILE A 403 -5.69 -9.16 3.56
C ILE A 403 -5.85 -10.61 4.01
N SER A 404 -4.90 -11.09 4.81
CA SER A 404 -4.84 -12.48 5.30
C SER A 404 -4.96 -12.53 6.82
N GLY A 405 -5.60 -13.55 7.39
CA GLY A 405 -5.61 -13.79 8.83
C GLY A 405 -6.47 -14.97 9.26
N PHE A 406 -6.42 -15.32 10.55
CA PHE A 406 -7.15 -16.44 11.12
C PHE A 406 -8.35 -16.02 12.00
N ASP A 407 -8.31 -14.87 12.68
CA ASP A 407 -9.46 -14.43 13.48
C ASP A 407 -10.22 -13.25 12.82
N ARG A 408 -11.32 -12.80 13.44
CA ARG A 408 -12.12 -11.68 12.92
C ARG A 408 -11.26 -10.41 12.78
N PRO A 409 -11.10 -9.82 11.58
CA PRO A 409 -10.34 -8.59 11.43
C PRO A 409 -10.96 -7.45 12.24
N SER A 410 -10.14 -6.68 12.94
CA SER A 410 -10.58 -5.53 13.74
C SER A 410 -10.07 -4.25 13.10
N LEU A 411 -11.00 -3.42 12.62
CA LEU A 411 -10.72 -2.17 11.91
C LEU A 411 -11.60 -1.05 12.47
N SER A 412 -11.00 0.11 12.71
CA SER A 412 -11.68 1.35 13.07
C SER A 412 -12.45 1.96 11.88
N PRO A 413 -13.40 2.89 12.11
CA PRO A 413 -14.10 3.60 11.04
C PRO A 413 -13.17 4.22 9.98
N ALA A 414 -12.06 4.83 10.40
CA ALA A 414 -11.04 5.38 9.51
C ALA A 414 -10.45 4.35 8.53
N GLN A 415 -10.14 3.16 9.05
CA GLN A 415 -9.49 2.08 8.31
C GLN A 415 -10.49 1.37 7.39
N LYS A 416 -11.75 1.26 7.81
CA LYS A 416 -12.88 0.80 6.96
C LYS A 416 -13.16 1.77 5.82
N LEU A 417 -13.15 3.09 6.07
CA LEU A 417 -13.28 4.10 5.03
C LEU A 417 -12.14 4.00 4.01
N ARG A 418 -10.89 3.81 4.47
CA ARG A 418 -9.73 3.63 3.57
C ARG A 418 -9.83 2.41 2.64
N LEU A 419 -10.48 1.33 3.07
CA LEU A 419 -10.79 0.18 2.20
C LEU A 419 -11.76 0.58 1.06
N ARG A 420 -12.77 1.42 1.35
CA ARG A 420 -13.68 2.00 0.34
C ARG A 420 -12.88 2.83 -0.66
N GLU A 421 -12.09 3.78 -0.16
CA GLU A 421 -11.30 4.71 -0.97
C GLU A 421 -10.29 4.01 -1.89
N TYR A 422 -9.69 2.91 -1.43
CA TYR A 422 -8.75 2.10 -2.21
C TYR A 422 -9.46 1.33 -3.34
N VAL A 423 -10.64 0.76 -3.09
CA VAL A 423 -11.46 0.10 -4.13
C VAL A 423 -11.97 1.10 -5.17
N ASP A 424 -12.34 2.30 -4.72
CA ASP A 424 -12.90 3.36 -5.56
C ASP A 424 -11.83 4.03 -6.45
N ALA A 425 -10.60 4.14 -5.96
CA ALA A 425 -9.40 4.51 -6.72
C ALA A 425 -8.85 3.35 -7.60
N GLY A 426 -9.70 2.37 -7.94
CA GLY A 426 -9.38 1.28 -8.87
C GLY A 426 -8.62 0.09 -8.29
N GLY A 427 -8.21 0.14 -7.02
CA GLY A 427 -7.52 -0.96 -6.33
C GLY A 427 -8.39 -2.21 -6.23
N THR A 428 -7.75 -3.38 -6.18
CA THR A 428 -8.41 -4.68 -5.97
C THR A 428 -8.01 -5.24 -4.61
N ILE A 429 -8.94 -5.82 -3.86
CA ILE A 429 -8.66 -6.50 -2.59
C ILE A 429 -8.78 -8.02 -2.79
N PHE A 430 -7.82 -8.78 -2.27
CA PHE A 430 -7.90 -10.22 -2.15
C PHE A 430 -7.81 -10.61 -0.68
N ALA A 431 -8.91 -11.09 -0.10
CA ALA A 431 -8.96 -11.56 1.27
C ALA A 431 -8.72 -13.07 1.33
N HIS A 432 -7.90 -13.53 2.27
CA HIS A 432 -7.51 -14.93 2.43
C HIS A 432 -7.78 -15.42 3.86
N ALA A 433 -8.61 -16.45 3.99
CA ALA A 433 -8.91 -17.07 5.28
C ALA A 433 -7.83 -18.11 5.62
N ASP A 434 -6.86 -17.73 6.46
CA ASP A 434 -5.80 -18.63 6.88
C ASP A 434 -6.39 -19.80 7.68
N LEU A 435 -5.90 -21.01 7.43
CA LEU A 435 -6.45 -22.30 7.89
C LEU A 435 -7.94 -22.51 7.53
N ALA A 436 -8.41 -21.90 6.43
CA ALA A 436 -9.81 -21.88 6.01
C ALA A 436 -10.76 -21.34 7.11
N SER A 437 -10.32 -20.30 7.83
CA SER A 437 -11.05 -19.79 9.00
C SER A 437 -12.34 -19.06 8.65
N GLU A 438 -13.48 -19.66 9.01
CA GLU A 438 -14.77 -18.99 8.94
C GLU A 438 -14.90 -17.82 9.94
N ARG A 439 -14.01 -17.68 10.95
CA ARG A 439 -13.96 -16.46 11.78
C ARG A 439 -13.48 -15.26 10.98
N PHE A 440 -12.38 -15.45 10.24
CA PHE A 440 -11.87 -14.44 9.32
C PHE A 440 -12.90 -14.16 8.22
N SER A 441 -13.41 -15.20 7.54
CA SER A 441 -14.37 -15.07 6.44
C SER A 441 -15.65 -14.33 6.87
N SER A 442 -16.32 -14.74 7.95
CA SER A 442 -17.52 -14.06 8.44
C SER A 442 -17.26 -12.61 8.85
N GLY A 443 -16.14 -12.33 9.55
CA GLY A 443 -15.75 -10.98 9.92
C GLY A 443 -15.46 -10.08 8.72
N PHE A 444 -14.76 -10.60 7.71
CA PHE A 444 -14.42 -9.85 6.50
C PHE A 444 -15.64 -9.60 5.60
N ARG A 445 -16.53 -10.58 5.44
CA ARG A 445 -17.82 -10.38 4.75
C ARG A 445 -18.63 -9.27 5.42
N GLN A 446 -18.67 -9.23 6.75
CA GLN A 446 -19.38 -8.18 7.48
C GLN A 446 -18.74 -6.79 7.29
N ILE A 447 -17.41 -6.69 7.36
CA ILE A 447 -16.70 -5.41 7.11
C ILE A 447 -17.07 -4.87 5.72
N CYS A 448 -17.08 -5.73 4.69
CA CYS A 448 -17.48 -5.31 3.35
C CYS A 448 -18.96 -4.89 3.27
N ALA A 449 -19.86 -5.59 3.98
CA ALA A 449 -21.28 -5.25 4.05
C ALA A 449 -21.51 -3.87 4.72
N GLU A 450 -20.69 -3.48 5.70
CA GLU A 450 -20.72 -2.13 6.29
C GLU A 450 -20.09 -1.07 5.36
N VAL A 451 -18.99 -1.41 4.68
CA VAL A 451 -18.23 -0.48 3.82
C VAL A 451 -18.94 -0.14 2.50
N PHE A 452 -19.74 -1.09 1.97
CA PHE A 452 -20.44 -0.98 0.68
C PHE A 452 -21.97 -1.12 0.81
N ALA A 453 -22.54 -0.84 2.00
CA ALA A 453 -23.97 -0.98 2.29
C ALA A 453 -24.86 -0.19 1.31
N ASP A 454 -24.44 1.03 0.96
CA ASP A 454 -25.07 1.94 0.00
C ASP A 454 -25.15 1.38 -1.42
N ARG A 455 -24.28 0.42 -1.77
CA ARG A 455 -24.19 -0.20 -3.10
C ARG A 455 -24.95 -1.53 -3.19
N ALA A 456 -25.49 -2.01 -2.08
CA ALA A 456 -26.13 -3.32 -1.93
C ALA A 456 -25.26 -4.50 -2.43
N TRP A 457 -23.93 -4.39 -2.30
CA TRP A 457 -22.99 -5.43 -2.73
C TRP A 457 -22.99 -6.62 -1.75
N THR A 458 -23.28 -7.82 -2.26
CA THR A 458 -23.33 -9.07 -1.48
C THR A 458 -22.38 -10.12 -2.06
N PHE A 459 -21.58 -10.74 -1.19
CA PHE A 459 -20.66 -11.79 -1.62
C PHE A 459 -21.41 -12.98 -2.22
N SER A 460 -20.92 -13.44 -3.37
CA SER A 460 -21.40 -14.64 -4.06
C SER A 460 -20.22 -15.43 -4.60
N ALA A 461 -20.34 -16.76 -4.68
CA ALA A 461 -19.31 -17.61 -5.25
C ALA A 461 -19.12 -17.29 -6.74
N LEU A 462 -17.87 -16.98 -7.14
CA LEU A 462 -17.55 -16.61 -8.52
C LEU A 462 -17.79 -17.81 -9.45
N PRO A 463 -18.45 -17.62 -10.61
CA PRO A 463 -18.81 -18.72 -11.50
C PRO A 463 -17.56 -19.39 -12.11
N PRO A 464 -17.61 -20.67 -12.52
CA PRO A 464 -16.45 -21.38 -13.08
C PRO A 464 -15.85 -20.77 -14.35
N ALA A 465 -16.59 -19.92 -15.06
CA ALA A 465 -16.10 -19.17 -16.23
C ALA A 465 -15.33 -17.89 -15.87
N HIS A 466 -15.36 -17.45 -14.61
CA HIS A 466 -14.79 -16.17 -14.18
C HIS A 466 -13.26 -16.10 -14.41
N PRO A 467 -12.70 -14.99 -14.91
CA PRO A 467 -11.27 -14.87 -15.26
C PRO A 467 -10.26 -15.31 -14.20
N VAL A 468 -10.62 -15.25 -12.90
CA VAL A 468 -9.76 -15.77 -11.81
C VAL A 468 -9.46 -17.28 -11.92
N TYR A 469 -10.32 -18.04 -12.61
CA TYR A 469 -10.12 -19.46 -12.90
C TYR A 469 -9.64 -19.72 -14.33
N THR A 470 -9.93 -18.82 -15.28
CA THR A 470 -9.86 -19.08 -16.73
C THR A 470 -8.87 -18.22 -17.53
N ALA A 471 -8.32 -17.12 -16.97
CA ALA A 471 -7.47 -16.19 -17.72
C ALA A 471 -6.15 -16.82 -18.26
N LEU A 472 -5.61 -17.81 -17.55
CA LEU A 472 -4.78 -18.87 -18.12
C LEU A 472 -5.66 -20.11 -18.32
N PRO A 473 -5.97 -20.51 -19.57
CA PRO A 473 -6.76 -21.71 -19.81
C PRO A 473 -6.04 -22.97 -19.31
N SER A 474 -6.74 -23.80 -18.54
CA SER A 474 -6.31 -25.15 -18.18
C SER A 474 -7.50 -26.11 -18.20
N GLU A 475 -7.23 -27.41 -18.35
CA GLU A 475 -8.28 -28.44 -18.29
C GLU A 475 -8.93 -28.54 -16.89
N GLU A 476 -8.29 -27.98 -15.86
CA GLU A 476 -8.76 -28.01 -14.47
C GLU A 476 -9.50 -26.74 -14.01
N SER A 477 -9.59 -25.68 -14.83
CA SER A 477 -10.20 -24.40 -14.43
C SER A 477 -11.59 -24.54 -13.78
N SER A 478 -12.44 -25.43 -14.30
CA SER A 478 -13.79 -25.69 -13.79
C SER A 478 -13.81 -26.47 -12.48
N LYS A 479 -12.83 -27.37 -12.28
CA LYS A 479 -12.61 -28.17 -11.06
C LYS A 479 -12.14 -27.26 -9.92
N LEU A 480 -11.18 -26.38 -10.20
CA LEU A 480 -10.66 -25.40 -9.23
C LEU A 480 -11.76 -24.46 -8.70
N ALA A 481 -12.70 -24.04 -9.55
CA ALA A 481 -13.84 -23.24 -9.11
C ALA A 481 -14.74 -23.96 -8.08
N GLY A 482 -14.94 -25.27 -8.24
CA GLY A 482 -15.71 -26.10 -7.30
C GLY A 482 -14.98 -26.40 -5.99
N GLU A 483 -13.65 -26.52 -6.04
CA GLU A 483 -12.76 -26.75 -4.89
C GLU A 483 -12.56 -25.47 -4.05
N LEU A 484 -12.13 -24.36 -4.67
CA LEU A 484 -11.69 -23.15 -3.97
C LEU A 484 -12.84 -22.26 -3.49
N ARG A 485 -13.91 -22.20 -4.28
CA ARG A 485 -15.13 -21.41 -4.01
C ARG A 485 -14.83 -19.95 -3.65
N ILE A 486 -13.95 -19.30 -4.41
CA ILE A 486 -13.63 -17.89 -4.21
C ILE A 486 -14.91 -17.07 -4.40
N GLU A 487 -15.25 -16.27 -3.40
CA GLU A 487 -16.39 -15.35 -3.41
C GLU A 487 -15.94 -13.97 -3.92
N GLY A 488 -16.86 -13.19 -4.48
CA GLY A 488 -16.55 -11.82 -4.91
C GLY A 488 -17.70 -10.83 -4.77
N ILE A 489 -17.33 -9.55 -4.72
CA ILE A 489 -18.19 -8.37 -4.91
C ILE A 489 -17.50 -7.35 -5.83
N GLY A 490 -18.28 -6.51 -6.49
CA GLY A 490 -17.75 -5.44 -7.33
C GLY A 490 -18.81 -4.68 -8.11
N ASP A 491 -18.34 -3.79 -8.98
CA ASP A 491 -19.13 -2.78 -9.70
C ASP A 491 -19.71 -3.27 -11.05
N ASP A 492 -19.91 -4.58 -11.16
CA ASP A 492 -20.28 -5.39 -12.34
C ASP A 492 -19.36 -5.33 -13.57
N ARG A 493 -18.54 -4.26 -13.73
CA ARG A 493 -17.46 -4.20 -14.72
C ARG A 493 -16.25 -5.03 -14.30
N ARG A 494 -15.96 -5.09 -12.99
CA ARG A 494 -14.93 -5.94 -12.39
C ARG A 494 -15.37 -6.50 -11.03
N THR A 495 -14.75 -7.59 -10.59
CA THR A 495 -14.72 -7.96 -9.17
C THR A 495 -13.70 -7.06 -8.46
N CYS A 496 -14.15 -6.29 -7.48
CA CYS A 496 -13.31 -5.33 -6.74
C CYS A 496 -12.71 -5.93 -5.47
N VAL A 497 -13.46 -6.85 -4.83
CA VAL A 497 -13.02 -7.56 -3.63
C VAL A 497 -13.30 -9.05 -3.82
N TYR A 498 -12.26 -9.85 -3.66
CA TYR A 498 -12.29 -11.31 -3.66
C TYR A 498 -12.15 -11.80 -2.21
N LEU A 499 -12.81 -12.90 -1.86
CA LEU A 499 -12.60 -13.63 -0.62
C LEU A 499 -12.35 -15.10 -0.95
N CYS A 500 -11.17 -15.60 -0.59
CA CYS A 500 -10.83 -17.02 -0.64
C CYS A 500 -11.07 -17.64 0.75
N PRO A 501 -12.16 -18.42 0.95
CA PRO A 501 -12.48 -19.04 2.24
C PRO A 501 -11.68 -20.33 2.49
N THR A 502 -10.91 -20.81 1.50
CA THR A 502 -10.02 -21.98 1.58
C THR A 502 -8.56 -21.55 1.64
N ASP A 503 -7.71 -22.34 2.32
CA ASP A 503 -6.30 -21.98 2.49
C ASP A 503 -5.45 -22.38 1.29
N ILE A 504 -5.07 -21.40 0.48
CA ILE A 504 -4.14 -21.54 -0.64
C ILE A 504 -2.77 -20.90 -0.36
N ALA A 505 -2.71 -19.92 0.54
CA ALA A 505 -1.47 -19.22 0.88
C ALA A 505 -0.44 -20.09 1.61
N GLY A 506 -0.85 -21.15 2.31
CA GLY A 506 0.07 -22.13 2.89
C GLY A 506 0.93 -22.86 1.85
N ALA A 507 0.41 -23.06 0.62
CA ALA A 507 1.18 -23.61 -0.50
C ALA A 507 2.24 -22.63 -1.01
N TRP A 508 1.92 -21.33 -1.05
CA TRP A 508 2.87 -20.27 -1.37
C TRP A 508 3.94 -20.17 -0.29
N HIS A 509 3.53 -20.13 0.99
CA HIS A 509 4.42 -20.03 2.14
C HIS A 509 5.49 -21.12 2.20
N GLN A 510 5.14 -22.34 1.78
CA GLN A 510 6.08 -23.48 1.70
C GLN A 510 6.76 -23.67 0.33
N ASN A 511 6.61 -22.73 -0.60
CA ASN A 511 7.15 -22.79 -1.98
C ASN A 511 6.82 -24.10 -2.71
N LEU A 512 5.53 -24.46 -2.74
CA LEU A 512 5.06 -25.74 -3.28
C LEU A 512 4.51 -25.64 -4.71
N ASP A 513 5.07 -24.77 -5.55
CA ASP A 513 4.55 -24.54 -6.91
C ASP A 513 4.72 -25.73 -7.85
N GLU A 514 5.76 -26.56 -7.69
CA GLU A 514 5.86 -27.83 -8.41
C GLU A 514 4.77 -28.85 -8.00
N ARG A 515 4.31 -28.81 -6.74
CA ARG A 515 3.32 -29.78 -6.21
C ARG A 515 1.87 -29.29 -6.32
N HIS A 516 1.67 -27.98 -6.30
CA HIS A 516 0.38 -27.30 -6.35
C HIS A 516 0.42 -26.10 -7.32
N PRO A 517 0.81 -26.30 -8.60
CA PRO A 517 0.96 -25.21 -9.57
C PRO A 517 -0.37 -24.49 -9.82
N ASP A 518 -1.49 -25.19 -9.66
CA ASP A 518 -2.83 -24.65 -9.71
C ASP A 518 -3.05 -23.51 -8.70
N LEU A 519 -2.59 -23.67 -7.45
CA LEU A 519 -2.77 -22.68 -6.39
C LEU A 519 -1.93 -21.40 -6.62
N PHE A 520 -0.84 -21.48 -7.39
CA PHE A 520 -0.07 -20.32 -7.87
C PHE A 520 -0.65 -19.75 -9.17
N ASN A 521 -1.21 -20.60 -10.05
CA ASN A 521 -1.86 -20.20 -11.30
C ASN A 521 -3.09 -19.31 -11.05
N ILE A 522 -3.88 -19.59 -10.01
CA ILE A 522 -5.01 -18.72 -9.59
C ILE A 522 -4.56 -17.27 -9.31
N MET A 523 -3.39 -17.09 -8.70
CA MET A 523 -2.84 -15.74 -8.48
C MET A 523 -2.19 -15.14 -9.72
N THR A 524 -1.77 -15.98 -10.69
CA THR A 524 -1.42 -15.48 -12.03
C THR A 524 -2.66 -14.99 -12.78
N ASN A 525 -3.79 -15.69 -12.67
CA ASN A 525 -5.07 -15.27 -13.22
C ASN A 525 -5.56 -13.98 -12.56
N LEU A 526 -5.47 -13.87 -11.24
CA LEU A 526 -5.75 -12.62 -10.52
C LEU A 526 -4.85 -11.48 -11.00
N ARG A 527 -3.54 -11.73 -11.16
CA ARG A 527 -2.62 -10.75 -11.77
C ARG A 527 -3.08 -10.33 -13.16
N LEU A 528 -3.67 -11.22 -13.97
CA LEU A 528 -4.13 -10.89 -15.32
C LEU A 528 -5.44 -10.08 -15.31
N CYS A 529 -6.38 -10.36 -14.41
CA CYS A 529 -7.70 -9.70 -14.42
C CYS A 529 -7.83 -8.49 -13.46
N ALA A 530 -6.97 -8.37 -12.45
CA ALA A 530 -7.03 -7.31 -11.44
C ALA A 530 -5.91 -6.25 -11.54
N ALA A 531 -4.93 -6.43 -12.44
CA ALA A 531 -3.77 -5.54 -12.55
C ALA A 531 -3.28 -5.38 -14.01
N PRO A 532 -2.79 -4.19 -14.40
CA PRO A 532 -2.43 -3.88 -15.79
C PRO A 532 -1.20 -4.63 -16.32
N GLU A 533 -0.91 -4.45 -17.62
CA GLU A 533 0.31 -4.95 -18.26
C GLU A 533 1.56 -4.38 -17.54
N TYR A 534 2.66 -5.15 -17.49
CA TYR A 534 3.83 -4.87 -16.63
C TYR A 534 4.39 -3.43 -16.72
N PRO A 535 4.49 -2.76 -17.90
CA PRO A 535 4.97 -1.38 -18.00
C PRO A 535 4.08 -0.33 -17.31
N HIS A 536 2.83 -0.67 -17.00
CA HIS A 536 1.84 0.22 -16.39
C HIS A 536 1.53 -0.12 -14.92
N LEU A 537 2.26 -1.08 -14.32
CA LEU A 537 2.19 -1.33 -12.88
C LEU A 537 2.86 -0.18 -12.11
N PRO A 538 2.42 0.15 -10.88
CA PRO A 538 3.05 1.21 -10.10
C PRO A 538 4.53 0.90 -9.82
N LYS A 539 5.41 1.79 -10.28
CA LYS A 539 6.82 1.81 -9.90
C LYS A 539 7.01 2.55 -8.56
N ARG A 540 8.07 2.21 -7.84
CA ARG A 540 8.28 2.64 -6.44
C ARG A 540 8.55 4.14 -6.25
N LEU A 541 9.00 4.88 -7.28
CA LEU A 541 9.25 6.32 -7.14
C LEU A 541 8.03 7.21 -7.43
N ARG A 542 6.84 6.63 -7.67
CA ARG A 542 5.57 7.36 -7.85
C ARG A 542 5.48 8.57 -6.92
N PRO A 543 5.15 9.78 -7.41
CA PRO A 543 4.88 10.92 -6.56
C PRO A 543 3.73 10.62 -5.58
N PRO A 544 3.73 11.20 -4.37
CA PRO A 544 2.54 11.24 -3.53
C PRO A 544 1.34 11.78 -4.33
N GLU A 545 0.19 11.11 -4.19
CA GLU A 545 -1.00 11.35 -5.01
C GLU A 545 -1.49 12.81 -4.96
N LEU A 546 -1.38 13.43 -3.78
CA LEU A 546 -1.62 14.84 -3.54
C LEU A 546 -0.28 15.50 -3.18
N SER A 547 0.51 15.83 -4.19
CA SER A 547 1.81 16.50 -4.04
C SER A 547 1.67 18.03 -4.02
N GLY A 548 2.51 18.71 -3.23
CA GLY A 548 2.51 20.17 -3.10
C GLY A 548 1.34 20.74 -2.30
N PRO A 549 1.25 22.07 -2.14
CA PRO A 549 0.11 22.72 -1.50
C PRO A 549 -1.14 22.61 -2.38
N ALA A 550 -2.30 22.40 -1.77
CA ALA A 550 -3.58 22.39 -2.48
C ALA A 550 -3.90 23.76 -3.10
N ALA A 551 -4.47 23.75 -4.30
CA ALA A 551 -4.88 24.96 -5.01
C ALA A 551 -5.93 25.76 -4.21
N PRO A 552 -5.98 27.10 -4.38
CA PRO A 552 -7.07 27.93 -3.85
C PRO A 552 -8.42 27.48 -4.42
N ALA A 553 -9.48 27.51 -3.62
CA ALA A 553 -10.81 27.10 -4.07
C ALA A 553 -11.32 27.99 -5.22
N ARG A 554 -11.68 27.35 -6.34
CA ARG A 554 -12.13 27.96 -7.62
C ARG A 554 -13.65 27.95 -7.73
N GLY A 555 -14.30 26.88 -7.28
CA GLY A 555 -15.75 26.71 -7.32
C GLY A 555 -16.15 25.25 -7.12
N HIS A 556 -17.40 24.92 -7.45
CA HIS A 556 -17.87 23.54 -7.52
C HIS A 556 -18.67 23.27 -8.81
N LEU A 557 -18.80 21.99 -9.17
CA LEU A 557 -19.80 21.49 -10.11
C LEU A 557 -20.75 20.52 -9.40
N MET A 558 -22.03 20.59 -9.75
CA MET A 558 -23.03 19.59 -9.35
C MET A 558 -23.16 18.54 -10.46
N ILE A 559 -22.89 17.27 -10.12
CA ILE A 559 -22.99 16.11 -11.01
C ILE A 559 -24.14 15.23 -10.54
N ALA A 560 -25.13 14.99 -11.40
CA ALA A 560 -26.16 13.99 -11.19
C ALA A 560 -25.85 12.74 -12.02
N SER A 561 -25.95 11.55 -11.44
CA SER A 561 -25.69 10.28 -12.12
C SER A 561 -26.96 9.48 -12.36
N LEU A 562 -27.06 8.83 -13.51
CA LEU A 562 -28.17 7.97 -13.91
C LEU A 562 -27.65 6.63 -14.47
N CYS A 563 -28.08 5.52 -13.87
CA CYS A 563 -27.89 4.18 -14.42
C CYS A 563 -29.26 3.56 -14.72
N PRO A 564 -29.76 3.61 -15.96
CA PRO A 564 -31.07 3.07 -16.33
C PRO A 564 -31.21 1.59 -15.94
N GLY A 565 -32.40 1.18 -15.49
CA GLY A 565 -32.68 -0.19 -15.07
C GLY A 565 -32.10 -0.61 -13.71
N ARG A 566 -31.29 0.22 -13.04
CA ARG A 566 -30.89 0.05 -11.63
C ARG A 566 -31.61 1.06 -10.74
N GLY A 567 -31.73 0.73 -9.44
CA GLY A 567 -32.46 1.56 -8.46
C GLY A 567 -31.63 2.61 -7.72
N ARG A 568 -30.29 2.54 -7.80
CA ARG A 568 -29.34 3.56 -7.33
C ARG A 568 -28.00 3.44 -8.05
N GLU A 569 -27.29 4.57 -8.14
CA GLU A 569 -25.93 4.69 -8.66
C GLU A 569 -24.90 3.80 -7.92
N THR A 570 -24.01 3.14 -8.68
CA THR A 570 -22.85 2.41 -8.13
C THR A 570 -21.51 3.14 -8.32
N THR A 571 -21.50 4.26 -9.05
CA THR A 571 -20.30 5.00 -9.47
C THR A 571 -19.85 6.15 -8.58
N ALA A 572 -20.64 6.59 -7.58
CA ALA A 572 -20.34 7.77 -6.76
C ALA A 572 -18.92 7.79 -6.17
N GLY A 573 -18.43 6.65 -5.64
CA GLY A 573 -17.08 6.56 -5.09
C GLY A 573 -15.95 6.81 -6.10
N ARG A 574 -16.16 6.50 -7.39
CA ARG A 574 -15.20 6.81 -8.45
C ARG A 574 -15.08 8.31 -8.66
N TRP A 575 -16.23 9.01 -8.63
CA TRP A 575 -16.25 10.47 -8.66
C TRP A 575 -15.53 11.06 -7.44
N ASP A 576 -15.73 10.53 -6.23
CA ASP A 576 -14.98 10.96 -5.04
C ASP A 576 -13.46 10.82 -5.24
N ALA A 577 -13.00 9.69 -5.80
CA ALA A 577 -11.58 9.45 -6.09
C ALA A 577 -10.99 10.48 -7.07
N ILE A 578 -11.74 10.85 -8.11
CA ILE A 578 -11.36 11.88 -9.08
C ILE A 578 -11.42 13.29 -8.47
N ALA A 579 -12.45 13.57 -7.67
CA ALA A 579 -12.72 14.86 -7.04
C ALA A 579 -11.60 15.28 -6.09
N ARG A 580 -11.10 14.37 -5.24
CA ARG A 580 -9.96 14.64 -4.33
C ARG A 580 -8.76 15.22 -5.08
N ARG A 581 -8.42 14.61 -6.23
CA ARG A 581 -7.27 15.03 -7.04
C ARG A 581 -7.54 16.32 -7.81
N LEU A 582 -8.74 16.46 -8.37
CA LEU A 582 -9.13 17.66 -9.13
C LEU A 582 -9.20 18.91 -8.23
N ASP A 583 -9.74 18.79 -7.02
CA ASP A 583 -9.82 19.89 -6.06
C ASP A 583 -8.42 20.31 -5.56
N HIS A 584 -7.56 19.34 -5.24
CA HIS A 584 -6.18 19.62 -4.84
C HIS A 584 -5.36 20.29 -5.95
N GLU A 585 -5.46 19.80 -7.19
CA GLU A 585 -4.65 20.33 -8.30
C GLU A 585 -5.24 21.58 -8.99
N THR A 586 -6.55 21.84 -8.89
CA THR A 586 -7.22 22.92 -9.65
C THR A 586 -8.20 23.78 -8.86
N GLY A 587 -8.48 23.43 -7.59
CA GLY A 587 -9.42 24.14 -6.73
C GLY A 587 -10.90 23.89 -7.05
N LEU A 588 -11.20 22.96 -7.96
CA LEU A 588 -12.56 22.65 -8.39
C LEU A 588 -13.11 21.42 -7.64
N SER A 589 -14.01 21.66 -6.69
CA SER A 589 -14.71 20.58 -5.98
C SER A 589 -15.81 19.97 -6.87
N LEU A 590 -16.01 18.65 -6.80
CA LEU A 590 -17.15 17.99 -7.43
C LEU A 590 -18.12 17.54 -6.34
N VAL A 591 -19.42 17.70 -6.57
CA VAL A 591 -20.49 17.22 -5.68
C VAL A 591 -21.39 16.30 -6.49
N THR A 592 -21.62 15.08 -6.00
CA THR A 592 -22.28 14.01 -6.78
C THR A 592 -23.51 13.46 -6.07
N CYS A 593 -24.60 13.24 -6.81
CA CYS A 593 -25.78 12.54 -6.33
C CYS A 593 -26.42 11.65 -7.42
N ASP A 594 -27.29 10.74 -7.03
CA ASP A 594 -28.19 10.06 -7.97
C ASP A 594 -29.17 11.08 -8.57
N LEU A 595 -29.54 10.92 -9.84
CA LEU A 595 -30.53 11.77 -10.51
C LEU A 595 -31.92 11.66 -9.87
N SER A 596 -32.25 10.55 -9.22
CA SER A 596 -33.49 10.38 -8.45
C SER A 596 -33.49 11.12 -7.10
N ASP A 597 -32.31 11.40 -6.53
CA ASP A 597 -32.13 12.18 -5.31
C ASP A 597 -32.07 13.71 -5.59
N LEU A 598 -32.16 14.11 -6.87
CA LEU A 598 -32.15 15.50 -7.32
C LEU A 598 -33.55 16.12 -7.25
N ALA A 599 -33.67 17.26 -6.57
CA ALA A 599 -34.94 17.99 -6.51
C ALA A 599 -35.32 18.64 -7.87
N PRO A 600 -36.62 18.82 -8.18
CA PRO A 600 -37.06 19.40 -9.46
C PRO A 600 -36.46 20.78 -9.77
N ASP A 601 -36.26 21.60 -8.73
CA ASP A 601 -35.69 22.95 -8.76
C ASP A 601 -34.16 23.03 -8.74
N ALA A 602 -33.46 21.92 -8.46
CA ALA A 602 -32.03 21.93 -8.22
C ALA A 602 -31.22 22.10 -9.53
N ALA A 603 -30.29 23.06 -9.53
CA ALA A 603 -29.36 23.27 -10.62
C ALA A 603 -28.32 22.14 -10.69
N VAL A 604 -28.06 21.63 -11.89
CA VAL A 604 -27.06 20.60 -12.20
C VAL A 604 -26.19 21.07 -13.34
N ASP A 605 -24.89 20.76 -13.28
CA ASP A 605 -23.96 21.07 -14.36
C ASP A 605 -23.77 19.92 -15.34
N LEU A 606 -23.67 18.70 -14.81
CA LEU A 606 -23.39 17.51 -15.59
C LEU A 606 -24.37 16.42 -15.17
N VAL A 607 -25.07 15.82 -16.14
CA VAL A 607 -25.78 14.57 -15.91
C VAL A 607 -24.98 13.45 -16.57
N TYR A 608 -24.33 12.62 -15.76
CA TYR A 608 -23.65 11.41 -16.22
C TYR A 608 -24.68 10.29 -16.40
N VAL A 609 -24.70 9.65 -17.56
CA VAL A 609 -25.65 8.60 -17.93
C VAL A 609 -24.89 7.35 -18.36
N GLU A 610 -24.96 6.32 -17.53
CA GLU A 610 -24.28 5.04 -17.74
C GLU A 610 -25.18 4.09 -18.57
N ALA A 611 -25.07 4.16 -19.90
CA ALA A 611 -25.96 3.44 -20.81
C ALA A 611 -25.60 1.94 -20.88
N ARG A 612 -26.52 1.05 -20.45
CA ARG A 612 -26.20 -0.37 -20.22
C ARG A 612 -27.23 -1.33 -20.81
N GLY A 613 -26.72 -2.31 -21.54
CA GLY A 613 -27.53 -3.40 -22.07
C GLY A 613 -28.70 -2.87 -22.90
N GLU A 614 -29.90 -3.35 -22.65
CA GLU A 614 -31.12 -2.90 -23.36
C GLU A 614 -31.93 -1.85 -22.56
N ALA A 615 -31.39 -1.35 -21.44
CA ALA A 615 -32.10 -0.44 -20.54
C ALA A 615 -32.08 1.01 -21.03
N ASP A 616 -33.09 1.41 -21.79
CA ASP A 616 -33.34 2.83 -22.08
C ASP A 616 -34.00 3.52 -20.86
N PRO A 617 -33.67 4.79 -20.53
CA PRO A 617 -34.38 5.53 -19.49
C PRO A 617 -35.86 5.71 -19.87
N ASP A 618 -36.77 5.71 -18.90
CA ASP A 618 -38.22 5.84 -19.15
C ASP A 618 -38.62 7.23 -19.69
N ALA A 619 -39.88 7.39 -20.08
CA ALA A 619 -40.38 8.64 -20.66
C ALA A 619 -40.17 9.86 -19.74
N SER A 620 -40.45 9.75 -18.44
CA SER A 620 -40.31 10.84 -17.48
C SER A 620 -38.84 11.16 -17.18
N THR A 621 -37.97 10.14 -17.11
CA THR A 621 -36.52 10.35 -17.02
C THR A 621 -35.97 11.02 -18.28
N ARG A 622 -36.44 10.64 -19.48
CA ARG A 622 -36.06 11.32 -20.74
C ARG A 622 -36.62 12.75 -20.83
N ASP A 623 -37.79 13.03 -20.25
CA ASP A 623 -38.31 14.39 -20.09
C ASP A 623 -37.40 15.23 -19.19
N ARG A 624 -36.99 14.69 -18.05
CA ARG A 624 -36.07 15.35 -17.10
C ARG A 624 -34.68 15.60 -17.69
N LEU A 625 -34.14 14.68 -18.49
CA LEU A 625 -32.88 14.90 -19.22
C LEU A 625 -32.99 16.04 -20.24
N VAL A 626 -34.11 16.13 -20.97
CA VAL A 626 -34.36 17.24 -21.92
C VAL A 626 -34.60 18.57 -21.19
N GLU A 627 -35.27 18.55 -20.04
CA GLU A 627 -35.46 19.73 -19.18
C GLU A 627 -34.11 20.25 -18.67
N LEU A 628 -33.28 19.40 -18.06
CA LEU A 628 -31.96 19.77 -17.54
C LEU A 628 -31.02 20.28 -18.64
N ALA A 629 -31.01 19.63 -19.81
CA ALA A 629 -30.25 20.10 -20.97
C ALA A 629 -30.68 21.49 -21.45
N ARG A 630 -31.99 21.78 -21.46
CA ARG A 630 -32.54 23.11 -21.78
C ARG A 630 -32.28 24.14 -20.67
N GLY A 631 -32.20 23.70 -19.41
CA GLY A 631 -31.69 24.47 -18.28
C GLY A 631 -30.17 24.74 -18.34
N GLY A 632 -29.47 24.17 -19.33
CA GLY A 632 -28.06 24.41 -19.61
C GLY A 632 -27.11 23.36 -19.02
N ALA A 633 -27.60 22.27 -18.44
CA ALA A 633 -26.76 21.13 -18.04
C ALA A 633 -26.17 20.42 -19.26
N LEU A 634 -24.98 19.84 -19.12
CA LEU A 634 -24.43 18.91 -20.11
C LEU A 634 -24.88 17.50 -19.77
N ILE A 635 -25.47 16.79 -20.73
CA ILE A 635 -25.77 15.36 -20.58
C ILE A 635 -24.61 14.56 -21.16
N TRP A 636 -23.86 13.83 -20.34
CA TRP A 636 -22.77 12.95 -20.79
C TRP A 636 -23.22 11.49 -20.71
N ILE A 637 -23.35 10.85 -21.87
CA ILE A 637 -23.62 9.42 -22.02
C ILE A 637 -22.28 8.67 -22.16
N GLU A 638 -22.07 7.64 -21.34
CA GLU A 638 -20.94 6.71 -21.46
C GLU A 638 -21.47 5.31 -21.86
N THR A 639 -20.71 4.59 -22.69
CA THR A 639 -20.93 3.18 -23.04
C THR A 639 -20.00 2.26 -22.23
N PRO A 640 -20.34 1.93 -20.97
CA PRO A 640 -19.57 1.01 -20.14
C PRO A 640 -19.36 -0.35 -20.81
N SER A 641 -18.17 -0.90 -20.57
CA SER A 641 -17.67 -2.17 -21.12
C SER A 641 -17.68 -2.35 -22.65
N PHE A 642 -18.16 -1.39 -23.44
CA PHE A 642 -18.31 -1.45 -24.90
C PHE A 642 -18.98 -2.74 -25.41
N SER A 643 -20.08 -3.17 -24.79
CA SER A 643 -20.91 -4.24 -25.34
C SER A 643 -21.87 -3.68 -26.42
N PRO A 644 -22.16 -4.42 -27.51
CA PRO A 644 -22.98 -3.91 -28.62
C PRO A 644 -24.36 -3.38 -28.19
N SER A 645 -25.04 -4.06 -27.24
CA SER A 645 -26.32 -3.59 -26.74
C SER A 645 -26.23 -2.26 -25.97
N SER A 646 -25.17 -2.07 -25.19
CA SER A 646 -24.92 -0.80 -24.48
C SER A 646 -24.60 0.35 -25.45
N ASP A 647 -23.84 0.06 -26.51
CA ASP A 647 -23.56 1.01 -27.59
C ASP A 647 -24.83 1.38 -28.38
N ASP A 648 -25.67 0.39 -28.73
CA ASP A 648 -26.99 0.61 -29.33
C ASP A 648 -27.88 1.46 -28.40
N ALA A 649 -27.90 1.20 -27.10
CA ALA A 649 -28.69 1.95 -26.12
C ALA A 649 -28.24 3.41 -25.99
N ALA A 650 -26.92 3.64 -25.93
CA ALA A 650 -26.36 4.97 -25.90
C ALA A 650 -26.68 5.75 -27.19
N HIS A 651 -26.57 5.12 -28.35
CA HIS A 651 -26.91 5.74 -29.64
C HIS A 651 -28.42 5.98 -29.81
N ARG A 652 -29.29 5.09 -29.30
CA ARG A 652 -30.75 5.34 -29.22
C ARG A 652 -31.05 6.56 -28.36
N LEU A 653 -30.50 6.63 -27.15
CA LEU A 653 -30.71 7.76 -26.24
C LEU A 653 -30.18 9.07 -26.82
N LEU A 654 -28.97 9.06 -27.40
CA LEU A 654 -28.40 10.21 -28.09
C LEU A 654 -29.30 10.71 -29.24
N GLY A 655 -29.88 9.79 -30.02
CA GLY A 655 -30.83 10.12 -31.09
C GLY A 655 -32.13 10.75 -30.57
N VAL A 656 -32.74 10.16 -29.54
CA VAL A 656 -33.97 10.70 -28.92
C VAL A 656 -33.73 12.06 -28.29
N LEU A 657 -32.59 12.29 -27.63
CA LEU A 657 -32.24 13.60 -27.10
C LEU A 657 -31.96 14.62 -28.22
N ALA A 658 -31.30 14.22 -29.31
CA ALA A 658 -31.06 15.09 -30.47
C ALA A 658 -32.37 15.61 -31.09
N GLU A 659 -33.32 14.71 -31.36
CA GLU A 659 -34.65 15.07 -31.89
C GLU A 659 -35.39 16.04 -30.96
N ARG A 660 -35.46 15.71 -29.66
CA ARG A 660 -36.21 16.51 -28.68
C ARG A 660 -35.57 17.84 -28.30
N LEU A 661 -34.26 17.98 -28.49
CA LEU A 661 -33.54 19.23 -28.31
C LEU A 661 -33.47 20.06 -29.60
N GLY A 662 -33.84 19.50 -30.75
CA GLY A 662 -33.69 20.14 -32.06
C GLY A 662 -32.22 20.32 -32.48
N GLY A 663 -31.33 19.44 -31.98
CA GLY A 663 -29.88 19.57 -32.14
C GLY A 663 -29.30 18.65 -33.22
N SER A 664 -28.20 19.07 -33.83
CA SER A 664 -27.47 18.29 -34.84
C SER A 664 -26.40 17.41 -34.20
N ARG A 665 -26.35 16.11 -34.53
CA ARG A 665 -25.23 15.23 -34.18
C ARG A 665 -23.96 15.61 -34.95
N ARG A 666 -22.81 15.67 -34.26
CA ARG A 666 -21.46 15.84 -34.80
C ARG A 666 -20.43 15.10 -33.95
N GLU A 667 -19.22 14.92 -34.46
CA GLU A 667 -18.05 14.49 -33.66
C GLU A 667 -17.28 15.76 -33.21
N PHE A 668 -16.69 15.75 -32.01
CA PHE A 668 -15.77 16.82 -31.58
C PHE A 668 -14.60 16.93 -32.57
N PRO A 669 -14.25 18.13 -33.05
CA PRO A 669 -13.11 18.31 -33.95
C PRO A 669 -11.79 18.05 -33.19
N ALA A 670 -10.74 17.66 -33.91
CA ALA A 670 -9.48 17.21 -33.29
C ALA A 670 -8.72 18.29 -32.50
N ASP A 671 -9.06 19.57 -32.70
CA ASP A 671 -8.57 20.73 -31.97
C ASP A 671 -9.45 21.11 -30.76
N HIS A 672 -10.55 20.39 -30.50
CA HIS A 672 -11.46 20.69 -29.39
C HIS A 672 -10.74 20.63 -28.03
N PRO A 673 -10.91 21.63 -27.14
CA PRO A 673 -10.11 21.74 -25.91
C PRO A 673 -10.16 20.52 -24.97
N VAL A 674 -11.23 19.70 -25.03
CA VAL A 674 -11.32 18.43 -24.28
C VAL A 674 -10.29 17.40 -24.76
N LEU A 675 -10.04 17.34 -26.07
CA LEU A 675 -9.11 16.41 -26.71
C LEU A 675 -7.67 16.93 -26.68
N THR A 676 -7.46 18.23 -26.87
CA THR A 676 -6.13 18.84 -26.84
C THR A 676 -5.61 19.07 -25.43
N GLY A 677 -6.50 19.30 -24.46
CA GLY A 677 -6.16 19.71 -23.09
C GLY A 677 -5.84 21.19 -22.93
N GLU A 678 -6.13 22.02 -23.94
CA GLU A 678 -5.81 23.46 -23.94
C GLU A 678 -6.88 24.28 -23.21
N ILE A 679 -7.00 24.03 -21.91
CA ILE A 679 -7.97 24.60 -20.96
C ILE A 679 -7.22 25.04 -19.69
N PRO A 680 -7.64 26.10 -18.96
CA PRO A 680 -7.07 26.48 -17.67
C PRO A 680 -7.06 25.35 -16.63
N GLY A 681 -5.92 24.67 -16.50
CA GLY A 681 -5.69 23.53 -15.60
C GLY A 681 -5.80 22.14 -16.27
N GLY A 682 -6.05 22.07 -17.59
CA GLY A 682 -6.18 20.82 -18.36
C GLY A 682 -4.85 20.06 -18.56
N THR A 683 -4.98 18.84 -19.09
CA THR A 683 -3.87 17.90 -19.33
C THR A 683 -3.85 17.46 -20.80
N ARG A 684 -2.71 17.67 -21.49
CA ARG A 684 -2.49 17.15 -22.85
C ARG A 684 -2.39 15.62 -22.84
N LEU A 685 -3.06 14.95 -23.79
CA LEU A 685 -3.15 13.48 -23.82
C LEU A 685 -1.83 12.76 -24.12
N GLY A 686 -0.92 13.38 -24.89
CA GLY A 686 0.34 12.76 -25.30
C GLY A 686 0.14 11.60 -26.27
N ASP A 687 1.02 10.60 -26.22
CA ASP A 687 0.93 9.39 -27.04
C ASP A 687 -0.22 8.49 -26.56
N PHE A 688 -1.38 8.65 -27.19
CA PHE A 688 -2.62 7.97 -26.83
C PHE A 688 -2.52 6.43 -26.91
N ALA A 689 -2.56 5.77 -25.74
CA ALA A 689 -2.33 4.34 -25.58
C ALA A 689 -3.53 3.61 -24.94
N PRO A 690 -4.56 3.21 -25.72
CA PRO A 690 -5.68 2.40 -25.20
C PRO A 690 -5.21 1.00 -24.77
N ASN A 691 -6.01 0.31 -23.95
CA ASN A 691 -5.70 -1.04 -23.46
C ASN A 691 -5.71 -2.08 -24.61
N ARG A 692 -5.24 -3.32 -24.38
CA ARG A 692 -5.12 -4.34 -25.44
C ARG A 692 -6.42 -4.64 -26.21
N TRP A 693 -7.58 -4.44 -25.60
CA TRP A 693 -8.89 -4.64 -26.24
C TRP A 693 -9.34 -3.36 -26.98
N GLY A 694 -9.11 -2.19 -26.38
CA GLY A 694 -9.35 -0.87 -26.99
C GLY A 694 -8.51 -0.62 -28.25
N ARG A 695 -7.25 -1.11 -28.28
CA ARG A 695 -6.38 -1.11 -29.48
C ARG A 695 -7.05 -1.81 -30.67
N SER A 696 -7.75 -2.93 -30.42
CA SER A 696 -8.48 -3.68 -31.45
C SER A 696 -9.76 -2.95 -31.90
N ALA A 697 -10.54 -2.44 -30.94
CA ALA A 697 -11.81 -1.75 -31.21
C ALA A 697 -11.63 -0.43 -31.98
N LEU A 698 -10.66 0.43 -31.59
CA LEU A 698 -10.42 1.73 -32.23
C LEU A 698 -9.70 1.66 -33.59
N LYS A 699 -9.11 0.51 -33.92
CA LYS A 699 -8.35 0.27 -35.18
C LYS A 699 -7.28 1.34 -35.47
N GLY A 700 -6.64 1.86 -34.42
CA GLY A 700 -5.62 2.91 -34.49
C GLY A 700 -6.14 4.35 -34.62
N THR A 701 -7.45 4.59 -34.52
CA THR A 701 -8.00 5.96 -34.41
C THR A 701 -7.97 6.47 -32.96
N GLY A 702 -7.96 7.79 -32.79
CA GLY A 702 -7.93 8.45 -31.48
C GLY A 702 -9.24 8.31 -30.67
N PRO A 703 -9.31 8.93 -29.47
CA PRO A 703 -10.53 8.96 -28.69
C PRO A 703 -11.58 9.80 -29.41
N ARG A 704 -12.82 9.29 -29.45
CA ARG A 704 -13.95 9.94 -30.11
C ARG A 704 -14.97 10.41 -29.08
N ILE A 705 -15.55 11.57 -29.34
CA ILE A 705 -16.65 12.13 -28.58
C ILE A 705 -17.69 12.61 -29.58
N GLU A 706 -18.82 11.92 -29.64
CA GLU A 706 -19.99 12.42 -30.35
C GLU A 706 -20.73 13.46 -29.51
N ALA A 707 -21.42 14.39 -30.16
CA ALA A 707 -22.09 15.52 -29.55
C ALA A 707 -23.42 15.83 -30.24
N VAL A 708 -24.42 16.23 -29.47
CA VAL A 708 -25.61 16.96 -29.96
C VAL A 708 -25.35 18.44 -29.75
N GLU A 709 -25.22 19.19 -30.84
CA GLU A 709 -25.14 20.65 -30.79
C GLU A 709 -26.51 21.31 -30.92
N VAL A 710 -26.81 22.24 -30.01
CA VAL A 710 -27.94 23.17 -30.13
C VAL A 710 -27.39 24.59 -30.19
N GLY A 711 -27.72 25.34 -31.23
CA GLY A 711 -27.19 26.71 -31.43
C GLY A 711 -25.67 26.79 -31.56
N GLY A 712 -24.99 25.70 -31.94
CA GLY A 712 -23.53 25.62 -32.00
C GLY A 712 -22.83 25.30 -30.67
N ARG A 713 -23.59 24.95 -29.61
CA ARG A 713 -23.06 24.50 -28.31
C ARG A 713 -23.39 23.03 -28.07
N PRO A 714 -22.42 22.16 -27.70
CA PRO A 714 -22.73 20.79 -27.30
C PRO A 714 -23.54 20.75 -26.01
N VAL A 715 -24.68 20.07 -26.03
CA VAL A 715 -25.60 19.91 -24.87
C VAL A 715 -25.80 18.45 -24.45
N VAL A 716 -25.53 17.51 -25.36
CA VAL A 716 -25.35 16.09 -25.05
C VAL A 716 -24.02 15.66 -25.65
N ILE A 717 -23.27 14.79 -24.96
CA ILE A 717 -22.09 14.11 -25.51
C ILE A 717 -22.17 12.60 -25.27
N LEU A 718 -21.52 11.83 -26.14
CA LEU A 718 -21.39 10.36 -26.07
C LEU A 718 -19.91 9.98 -26.20
N THR A 719 -19.41 9.17 -25.26
CA THR A 719 -18.02 8.68 -25.25
C THR A 719 -17.99 7.16 -25.35
N SER A 720 -17.30 6.63 -26.37
CA SER A 720 -17.42 5.22 -26.79
C SER A 720 -16.81 4.17 -25.86
N PHE A 721 -16.09 4.54 -24.79
CA PHE A 721 -15.53 3.61 -23.80
C PHE A 721 -15.67 4.15 -22.37
N ASP A 722 -15.49 3.25 -21.41
CA ASP A 722 -15.37 3.46 -19.96
C ASP A 722 -14.27 4.48 -19.57
N LEU A 723 -14.62 5.77 -19.53
CA LEU A 723 -13.75 6.86 -19.05
C LEU A 723 -13.84 6.99 -17.54
N LEU A 724 -15.03 6.88 -16.94
CA LEU A 724 -15.22 7.06 -15.50
C LEU A 724 -14.53 5.96 -14.69
N ALA A 725 -14.64 4.69 -15.12
CA ALA A 725 -13.95 3.58 -14.46
C ALA A 725 -12.42 3.68 -14.58
N THR A 726 -11.90 3.80 -15.80
CA THR A 726 -10.45 3.78 -16.02
C THR A 726 -9.78 5.09 -15.59
N GLY A 727 -10.50 6.22 -15.64
CA GLY A 727 -10.06 7.53 -15.15
C GLY A 727 -10.01 7.65 -13.63
N SER A 728 -10.81 6.87 -12.88
CA SER A 728 -10.65 6.72 -11.42
C SER A 728 -9.55 5.71 -11.04
N GLY A 729 -8.88 5.10 -12.03
CA GLY A 729 -7.76 4.17 -11.85
C GLY A 729 -8.10 2.69 -12.02
N ALA A 730 -9.36 2.32 -12.27
CA ALA A 730 -9.74 0.90 -12.37
C ALA A 730 -9.14 0.23 -13.61
N PHE A 731 -8.53 -0.94 -13.42
CA PHE A 731 -8.17 -1.83 -14.53
C PHE A 731 -9.38 -2.67 -14.94
N LEU A 732 -9.69 -2.68 -16.25
CA LEU A 732 -10.77 -3.46 -16.84
C LEU A 732 -10.19 -4.57 -17.72
N TYR A 733 -10.52 -5.82 -17.39
CA TYR A 733 -10.10 -7.02 -18.10
C TYR A 733 -11.12 -7.43 -19.17
N GLU A 734 -10.65 -7.97 -20.30
CA GLU A 734 -11.45 -8.38 -21.47
C GLU A 734 -12.41 -7.32 -22.04
N THR A 735 -12.15 -6.07 -21.67
CA THR A 735 -13.02 -4.91 -21.89
C THR A 735 -12.29 -3.83 -22.69
N PRO A 736 -12.80 -3.38 -23.84
CA PRO A 736 -12.25 -2.26 -24.58
C PRO A 736 -12.29 -0.97 -23.77
N ALA A 737 -11.12 -0.38 -23.50
CA ALA A 737 -11.03 0.92 -22.84
C ALA A 737 -9.80 1.71 -23.26
N TYR A 738 -9.84 3.02 -22.99
CA TYR A 738 -8.69 3.91 -23.04
C TYR A 738 -7.67 3.55 -21.94
N GLY A 739 -6.45 4.08 -22.03
CA GLY A 739 -5.45 3.91 -20.97
C GLY A 739 -5.78 4.77 -19.74
N PRO A 740 -5.47 4.36 -18.49
CA PRO A 740 -5.88 5.09 -17.30
C PRO A 740 -5.40 6.55 -17.24
N ARG A 741 -4.22 6.85 -17.81
CA ARG A 741 -3.68 8.22 -17.92
C ARG A 741 -4.50 9.05 -18.88
N GLU A 742 -4.83 8.48 -20.03
CA GLU A 742 -5.56 9.11 -21.12
C GLU A 742 -7.01 9.36 -20.70
N SER A 743 -7.63 8.42 -19.99
CA SER A 743 -8.96 8.59 -19.37
C SER A 743 -8.97 9.66 -18.30
N ALA A 744 -8.02 9.64 -17.37
CA ALA A 744 -7.93 10.65 -16.31
C ALA A 744 -7.71 12.06 -16.91
N ALA A 745 -6.96 12.17 -18.00
CA ALA A 745 -6.77 13.43 -18.72
C ALA A 745 -8.02 13.87 -19.49
N LEU A 746 -8.66 12.99 -20.28
CA LEU A 746 -9.92 13.26 -20.99
C LEU A 746 -11.03 13.70 -20.01
N LEU A 747 -11.20 12.97 -18.91
CA LEU A 747 -12.23 13.25 -17.91
C LEU A 747 -11.97 14.56 -17.17
N ARG A 748 -10.72 14.83 -16.77
CA ARG A 748 -10.30 16.13 -16.23
C ARG A 748 -10.61 17.26 -17.21
N ASN A 749 -10.26 17.10 -18.49
CA ASN A 749 -10.47 18.12 -19.50
C ASN A 749 -11.97 18.35 -19.75
N LEU A 750 -12.79 17.29 -19.79
CA LEU A 750 -14.25 17.35 -19.93
C LEU A 750 -14.89 18.13 -18.77
N VAL A 751 -14.47 17.84 -17.53
CA VAL A 751 -14.99 18.50 -16.31
C VAL A 751 -14.55 19.96 -16.23
N LEU A 752 -13.29 20.28 -16.52
CA LEU A 752 -12.80 21.67 -16.59
C LEU A 752 -13.43 22.45 -17.73
N TRP A 753 -13.56 21.83 -18.92
CA TRP A 753 -14.28 22.40 -20.07
C TRP A 753 -15.71 22.77 -19.70
N ARG A 754 -16.40 21.88 -18.97
CA ARG A 754 -17.78 22.14 -18.52
C ARG A 754 -17.85 23.28 -17.51
N TYR A 755 -16.89 23.39 -16.60
CA TYR A 755 -16.82 24.52 -15.65
C TYR A 755 -16.60 25.86 -16.37
N ASP A 756 -15.61 25.94 -17.28
CA ASP A 756 -15.29 27.20 -17.95
C ASP A 756 -16.32 27.59 -19.03
N SER A 757 -16.87 26.63 -19.79
CA SER A 757 -17.90 26.90 -20.82
C SER A 757 -19.24 27.36 -20.23
N ALA A 758 -19.46 27.17 -18.93
CA ALA A 758 -20.60 27.76 -18.21
C ALA A 758 -20.48 29.29 -18.03
N SER A 759 -19.36 29.91 -18.45
CA SER A 759 -19.07 31.34 -18.27
C SER A 759 -19.19 32.21 -19.53
N ASP A 760 -19.62 31.66 -20.67
CA ASP A 760 -19.65 32.30 -21.99
C ASP A 760 -20.72 33.44 -22.19
N ASP A 761 -20.73 34.42 -21.28
CA ASP A 761 -21.07 35.82 -21.60
C ASP A 761 -19.90 36.73 -21.18
N PRO A 762 -18.97 37.04 -22.10
CA PRO A 762 -17.77 37.81 -21.79
C PRO A 762 -18.02 39.32 -21.57
N ARG A 763 -19.27 39.78 -21.45
CA ARG A 763 -19.60 41.19 -21.15
C ARG A 763 -20.03 41.45 -19.71
N SER A 764 -20.21 40.42 -18.90
CA SER A 764 -20.82 40.54 -17.58
C SER A 764 -19.84 40.30 -16.44
N VAL A 765 -19.34 41.39 -15.84
CA VAL A 765 -18.64 41.36 -14.53
C VAL A 765 -19.52 40.71 -13.45
N VAL A 766 -20.84 40.89 -13.57
CA VAL A 766 -21.84 40.26 -12.69
C VAL A 766 -21.85 38.74 -12.84
N ILE A 767 -21.51 38.16 -14.01
CA ILE A 767 -21.47 36.69 -14.17
C ILE A 767 -20.21 36.07 -13.52
N GLN A 768 -19.07 36.77 -13.49
CA GLN A 768 -17.93 36.36 -12.66
C GLN A 768 -18.30 36.35 -11.16
N GLU A 769 -19.14 37.28 -10.72
CA GLU A 769 -19.68 37.31 -9.36
C GLU A 769 -20.72 36.19 -9.14
N VAL A 770 -21.63 35.95 -10.10
CA VAL A 770 -22.63 34.86 -10.06
C VAL A 770 -22.00 33.46 -10.13
N ILE A 771 -20.85 33.26 -10.79
CA ILE A 771 -20.13 31.97 -10.75
C ILE A 771 -19.48 31.77 -9.38
N ARG A 772 -18.93 32.84 -8.77
CA ARG A 772 -18.49 32.84 -7.36
C ARG A 772 -19.65 32.69 -6.36
N THR A 773 -20.88 33.00 -6.77
CA THR A 773 -22.09 32.87 -5.94
C THR A 773 -23.15 31.94 -6.53
N ARG A 774 -22.75 30.92 -7.30
CA ARG A 774 -23.60 29.75 -7.64
C ARG A 774 -23.98 29.11 -6.33
N SER A 775 -25.22 29.33 -5.89
CA SER A 775 -25.38 29.68 -4.48
C SER A 775 -25.05 28.52 -3.55
N THR A 776 -24.14 28.79 -2.61
CA THR A 776 -23.87 27.88 -1.50
C THR A 776 -25.11 27.63 -0.65
N GLY A 777 -26.12 28.51 -0.73
CA GLY A 777 -27.48 28.26 -0.24
C GLY A 777 -28.16 27.10 -0.96
N SER A 778 -28.19 27.09 -2.31
CA SER A 778 -28.74 25.96 -3.08
C SER A 778 -27.99 24.65 -2.80
N LEU A 779 -26.67 24.69 -2.67
CA LEU A 779 -25.87 23.54 -2.22
C LEU A 779 -26.25 23.09 -0.80
N ALA A 780 -26.39 24.03 0.15
CA ALA A 780 -26.82 23.73 1.51
C ALA A 780 -28.25 23.14 1.56
N ASP A 781 -29.17 23.64 0.75
CA ASP A 781 -30.54 23.12 0.64
C ASP A 781 -30.57 21.72 0.02
N SER A 782 -29.68 21.42 -0.94
CA SER A 782 -29.47 20.05 -1.43
C SER A 782 -28.91 19.14 -0.33
N ILE A 783 -27.90 19.59 0.44
CA ILE A 783 -27.35 18.82 1.57
C ILE A 783 -28.41 18.55 2.65
N ARG A 784 -29.28 19.53 2.97
CA ARG A 784 -30.43 19.33 3.88
C ARG A 784 -31.41 18.31 3.32
N ARG A 785 -31.75 18.40 2.03
CA ARG A 785 -32.64 17.44 1.35
C ARG A 785 -32.04 16.02 1.36
N TRP A 786 -30.75 15.88 1.09
CA TRP A 786 -30.04 14.61 1.12
C TRP A 786 -29.93 13.98 2.51
N ALA A 787 -29.64 14.77 3.54
CA ALA A 787 -29.66 14.30 4.93
C ALA A 787 -31.05 13.78 5.34
N ASN A 788 -32.13 14.50 4.96
CA ASN A 788 -33.50 14.09 5.22
C ASN A 788 -33.94 12.86 4.39
N ALA A 789 -33.40 12.67 3.19
CA ALA A 789 -33.65 11.52 2.32
C ALA A 789 -32.77 10.29 2.66
N GLY A 790 -31.80 10.43 3.57
CA GLY A 790 -30.85 9.38 3.93
C GLY A 790 -29.78 9.10 2.86
N THR A 791 -29.52 10.05 1.95
CA THR A 791 -28.56 9.91 0.84
C THR A 791 -27.16 10.37 1.25
N PHE A 792 -26.70 9.81 2.38
CA PHE A 792 -25.61 10.41 3.17
C PHE A 792 -24.28 10.59 2.44
N SER A 793 -23.94 9.77 1.43
CA SER A 793 -22.70 9.97 0.65
C SER A 793 -22.69 11.33 -0.08
N ALA A 794 -23.82 11.72 -0.67
CA ALA A 794 -23.99 13.03 -1.31
C ALA A 794 -23.97 14.18 -0.28
N ALA A 795 -24.59 13.98 0.89
CA ALA A 795 -24.55 14.95 1.98
C ALA A 795 -23.12 15.17 2.54
N VAL A 796 -22.33 14.10 2.69
CA VAL A 796 -20.92 14.15 3.12
C VAL A 796 -20.07 14.89 2.07
N SER A 797 -20.17 14.48 0.79
CA SER A 797 -19.41 15.05 -0.34
C SER A 797 -19.74 16.54 -0.53
N GLY A 798 -21.04 16.90 -0.55
CA GLY A 798 -21.50 18.29 -0.62
C GLY A 798 -21.04 19.13 0.57
N LEU A 799 -21.04 18.58 1.80
CA LEU A 799 -20.55 19.30 2.98
C LEU A 799 -19.04 19.53 2.94
N ALA A 800 -18.26 18.60 2.39
CA ALA A 800 -16.83 18.78 2.16
C ALA A 800 -16.56 19.92 1.15
N ALA A 801 -17.26 19.94 0.02
CA ALA A 801 -17.19 21.03 -0.95
C ALA A 801 -17.65 22.38 -0.37
N LEU A 802 -18.71 22.40 0.44
CA LEU A 802 -19.16 23.62 1.11
C LEU A 802 -18.12 24.15 2.11
N ARG A 803 -17.51 23.29 2.93
CA ARG A 803 -16.39 23.65 3.82
C ARG A 803 -15.19 24.18 3.06
N ARG A 804 -14.88 23.61 1.89
CA ARG A 804 -13.78 24.05 1.00
C ARG A 804 -14.00 25.44 0.42
N LEU A 805 -15.27 25.82 0.18
CA LEU A 805 -15.67 27.14 -0.31
C LEU A 805 -15.95 28.16 0.82
N ARG A 806 -16.30 27.69 2.01
CA ARG A 806 -16.71 28.48 3.19
C ARG A 806 -16.25 27.83 4.50
N SER A 807 -14.97 28.00 4.80
CA SER A 807 -14.31 27.46 6.01
C SER A 807 -14.88 28.03 7.31
N ASP A 808 -15.22 29.32 7.32
CA ASP A 808 -15.48 30.10 8.54
C ASP A 808 -16.94 30.61 8.64
N ASP A 809 -17.86 30.04 7.85
CA ASP A 809 -19.28 30.42 7.85
C ASP A 809 -20.07 29.62 8.91
N PRO A 810 -20.75 30.29 9.87
CA PRO A 810 -21.64 29.62 10.82
C PRO A 810 -22.70 28.71 10.17
N GLN A 811 -23.19 29.03 8.97
CA GLN A 811 -24.14 28.18 8.24
C GLN A 811 -23.56 26.81 7.89
N THR A 812 -22.25 26.71 7.62
CA THR A 812 -21.55 25.44 7.39
C THR A 812 -21.49 24.58 8.66
N LYS A 813 -21.46 25.21 9.85
CA LYS A 813 -21.56 24.51 11.13
C LYS A 813 -22.97 24.03 11.41
N ASP A 814 -23.99 24.90 11.30
CA ASP A 814 -25.39 24.52 11.51
C ASP A 814 -25.82 23.38 10.56
N LEU A 815 -25.28 23.37 9.35
CA LEU A 815 -25.49 22.29 8.39
C LEU A 815 -24.72 21.01 8.77
N THR A 816 -23.48 21.12 9.24
CA THR A 816 -22.72 19.98 9.80
C THR A 816 -23.51 19.30 10.91
N ASP A 817 -23.99 20.07 11.90
CA ASP A 817 -24.70 19.54 13.05
C ASP A 817 -26.05 18.91 12.65
N ALA A 818 -26.73 19.45 11.63
CA ALA A 818 -27.94 18.85 11.06
C ALA A 818 -27.68 17.50 10.37
N VAL A 819 -26.62 17.39 9.55
CA VAL A 819 -26.25 16.11 8.89
C VAL A 819 -25.83 15.06 9.93
N LEU A 820 -25.06 15.46 10.95
CA LEU A 820 -24.69 14.59 12.07
C LEU A 820 -25.91 14.14 12.90
N GLY A 821 -26.93 14.99 13.04
CA GLY A 821 -28.22 14.62 13.65
C GLY A 821 -28.93 13.52 12.85
N ALA A 822 -29.16 13.75 11.55
CA ALA A 822 -29.82 12.79 10.68
C ALA A 822 -29.08 11.43 10.60
N LEU A 823 -27.74 11.44 10.61
CA LEU A 823 -26.91 10.23 10.70
C LEU A 823 -27.15 9.44 11.99
N ARG A 824 -27.21 10.13 13.15
CA ARG A 824 -27.45 9.50 14.47
C ARG A 824 -28.86 8.92 14.58
N ASP A 825 -29.86 9.61 14.05
CA ASP A 825 -31.24 9.12 14.02
C ASP A 825 -31.39 7.91 13.08
N GLY A 826 -30.85 7.99 11.87
CA GLY A 826 -30.78 6.87 10.93
C GLY A 826 -30.08 5.65 11.51
N MET A 827 -28.94 5.85 12.18
CA MET A 827 -28.19 4.78 12.86
C MET A 827 -28.98 4.19 14.02
N THR A 828 -29.74 5.00 14.76
CA THR A 828 -30.62 4.54 15.83
C THR A 828 -31.78 3.70 15.29
N VAL A 829 -32.38 4.10 14.16
CA VAL A 829 -33.42 3.32 13.46
C VAL A 829 -32.85 2.01 12.92
N ALA A 830 -31.68 2.03 12.28
CA ALA A 830 -30.99 0.84 11.78
C ALA A 830 -30.70 -0.18 12.90
N ARG A 831 -30.11 0.28 14.02
CA ARG A 831 -29.83 -0.55 15.21
C ARG A 831 -31.11 -1.15 15.80
N ARG A 832 -32.19 -0.37 15.93
CA ARG A 832 -33.51 -0.87 16.40
C ARG A 832 -34.14 -1.90 15.47
N ALA A 833 -33.86 -1.83 14.17
CA ALA A 833 -34.33 -2.77 13.16
C ALA A 833 -33.38 -3.97 12.93
N GLY A 834 -32.31 -4.10 13.73
CA GLY A 834 -31.32 -5.18 13.58
C GLY A 834 -30.40 -5.07 12.35
N ARG A 835 -30.45 -3.95 11.62
CA ARG A 835 -29.65 -3.73 10.40
C ARG A 835 -28.26 -3.20 10.77
N THR A 836 -27.39 -4.14 11.15
CA THR A 836 -26.02 -3.86 11.62
C THR A 836 -25.14 -3.25 10.54
N ALA A 837 -25.27 -3.72 9.29
CA ALA A 837 -24.53 -3.19 8.13
C ALA A 837 -24.83 -1.69 7.90
N ASP A 838 -26.12 -1.32 7.77
CA ASP A 838 -26.57 0.08 7.71
C ASP A 838 -26.02 0.91 8.87
N ALA A 839 -26.10 0.38 10.10
CA ALA A 839 -25.66 1.09 11.28
C ALA A 839 -24.14 1.31 11.31
N GLY A 840 -23.35 0.39 10.76
CA GLY A 840 -21.91 0.54 10.57
C GLY A 840 -21.60 1.56 9.48
N TYR A 841 -22.28 1.50 8.33
CA TYR A 841 -22.14 2.48 7.25
C TYR A 841 -22.40 3.92 7.72
N LEU A 842 -23.44 4.14 8.51
CA LEU A 842 -23.77 5.47 9.06
C LEU A 842 -22.74 5.96 10.08
N ASP A 843 -22.08 5.04 10.80
CA ASP A 843 -20.92 5.31 11.68
C ASP A 843 -19.70 5.78 10.83
N LEU A 844 -19.47 5.15 9.66
CA LEU A 844 -18.43 5.57 8.70
C LEU A 844 -18.69 6.98 8.15
N MET A 845 -19.93 7.26 7.74
CA MET A 845 -20.32 8.59 7.21
C MET A 845 -20.25 9.69 8.28
N MET A 846 -20.58 9.37 9.54
CA MET A 846 -20.39 10.27 10.67
C MET A 846 -18.90 10.56 10.92
N TYR A 847 -18.06 9.52 10.92
CA TYR A 847 -16.61 9.66 11.06
C TYR A 847 -15.99 10.53 9.95
N ALA A 848 -16.46 10.38 8.70
CA ALA A 848 -15.98 11.18 7.56
C ALA A 848 -16.28 12.69 7.69
N ILE A 849 -17.34 13.08 8.41
CA ILE A 849 -17.72 14.48 8.66
C ILE A 849 -17.01 15.05 9.89
N ALA A 850 -16.91 14.25 10.96
CA ALA A 850 -16.40 14.66 12.27
C ALA A 850 -15.78 13.44 12.99
N PRO A 851 -14.46 13.20 12.84
CA PRO A 851 -13.77 12.05 13.44
C PRO A 851 -13.99 11.90 14.94
N ASP A 852 -13.99 13.00 15.68
CA ASP A 852 -14.15 13.03 17.14
C ASP A 852 -15.61 12.84 17.61
N ALA A 853 -16.58 12.91 16.69
CA ALA A 853 -18.00 12.78 16.98
C ALA A 853 -18.52 11.33 16.87
N ALA A 854 -17.69 10.41 16.35
CA ALA A 854 -17.98 8.98 16.32
C ALA A 854 -17.69 8.35 17.69
N SER A 855 -18.68 7.68 18.28
CA SER A 855 -18.49 7.00 19.57
C SER A 855 -17.62 5.76 19.43
N GLY A 856 -16.96 5.37 20.53
CA GLY A 856 -15.95 4.31 20.57
C GLY A 856 -16.40 2.93 20.07
N PRO A 857 -15.44 2.00 19.89
CA PRO A 857 -15.52 0.87 18.97
C PRO A 857 -16.83 0.09 19.03
N THR A 858 -17.47 -0.02 17.86
CA THR A 858 -18.72 -0.75 17.61
C THR A 858 -18.55 -2.24 17.92
N ARG A 859 -18.76 -2.61 19.20
CA ARG A 859 -18.78 -4.02 19.61
C ARG A 859 -19.90 -4.74 18.87
N LEU A 860 -19.52 -5.77 18.14
CA LEU A 860 -20.41 -6.78 17.60
C LEU A 860 -21.18 -7.46 18.74
N SER A 861 -22.44 -7.07 18.93
CA SER A 861 -23.37 -7.73 19.86
C SER A 861 -24.08 -8.89 19.15
N ASP A 862 -23.98 -10.09 19.71
CA ASP A 862 -24.57 -11.31 19.15
C ASP A 862 -26.11 -11.26 19.03
N PRO A 863 -26.71 -12.00 18.08
CA PRO A 863 -28.15 -12.23 18.03
C PRO A 863 -28.60 -13.13 19.21
N THR A 864 -29.18 -12.52 20.23
CA THR A 864 -29.92 -13.18 21.34
C THR A 864 -31.22 -13.86 20.84
N PRO A 865 -31.75 -14.93 21.50
CA PRO A 865 -32.06 -14.88 22.95
C PRO A 865 -31.88 -16.17 23.78
N ALA A 866 -31.45 -15.97 25.03
CA ALA A 866 -31.75 -16.86 26.17
C ALA A 866 -32.07 -16.01 27.41
N ARG A 867 -33.03 -16.45 28.24
CA ARG A 867 -33.47 -15.71 29.45
C ARG A 867 -32.53 -15.99 30.65
N PRO A 868 -32.54 -15.13 31.69
CA PRO A 868 -31.31 -14.79 32.40
C PRO A 868 -30.89 -15.79 33.49
N ALA A 869 -29.59 -16.01 33.58
CA ALA A 869 -28.89 -16.19 34.86
C ALA A 869 -28.30 -14.83 35.26
N GLN A 870 -28.56 -14.38 36.48
CA GLN A 870 -27.96 -13.15 37.02
C GLN A 870 -26.47 -13.34 37.34
N THR A 871 -25.78 -12.23 37.62
CA THR A 871 -24.38 -12.13 38.10
C THR A 871 -23.24 -12.27 37.07
N SER A 872 -23.03 -11.21 36.30
CA SER A 872 -21.70 -10.59 36.22
C SER A 872 -21.85 -9.07 36.15
N ARG A 873 -20.86 -8.31 36.66
CA ARG A 873 -20.79 -6.85 36.49
C ARG A 873 -19.94 -6.55 35.26
N GLU A 874 -20.31 -5.57 34.47
CA GLU A 874 -19.46 -5.06 33.38
C GLU A 874 -18.27 -4.29 33.96
N ARG A 875 -17.12 -4.97 34.15
CA ARG A 875 -15.83 -4.30 34.40
C ARG A 875 -15.26 -3.75 33.08
N GLY A 876 -14.60 -2.58 33.13
CA GLY A 876 -13.81 -2.05 32.01
C GLY A 876 -14.39 -0.87 31.20
N VAL A 877 -15.39 -0.14 31.71
CA VAL A 877 -15.80 1.19 31.16
C VAL A 877 -15.33 2.30 32.10
N TYR A 878 -14.07 2.72 31.97
CA TYR A 878 -13.52 3.83 32.76
C TYR A 878 -13.87 5.17 32.10
N THR A 879 -15.03 5.74 32.46
CA THR A 879 -15.40 7.10 32.07
C THR A 879 -14.66 8.11 32.95
N VAL A 880 -13.54 8.63 32.46
CA VAL A 880 -12.77 9.68 33.13
C VAL A 880 -13.48 11.02 32.93
N ALA A 881 -13.73 11.77 34.00
CA ALA A 881 -14.25 13.13 33.91
C ALA A 881 -13.20 14.06 33.26
N PRO A 882 -13.60 15.09 32.49
CA PRO A 882 -12.64 16.03 31.91
C PRO A 882 -11.82 16.72 33.01
N VAL A 883 -10.49 16.67 32.88
CA VAL A 883 -9.59 17.46 33.75
C VAL A 883 -9.56 18.89 33.22
N GLU A 884 -9.95 19.86 34.05
CA GLU A 884 -9.88 21.27 33.69
C GLU A 884 -8.41 21.72 33.61
N LEU A 885 -7.94 21.98 32.40
CA LEU A 885 -6.58 22.45 32.13
C LEU A 885 -6.59 23.92 31.68
N PRO A 886 -5.67 24.77 32.18
CA PRO A 886 -5.56 26.18 31.80
C PRO A 886 -5.45 26.40 30.29
N GLU A 887 -6.17 27.40 29.78
CA GLU A 887 -6.27 27.67 28.33
C GLU A 887 -4.93 28.06 27.70
N GLY A 888 -4.11 28.80 28.43
CA GLY A 888 -2.80 29.26 27.97
C GLY A 888 -1.80 28.14 27.66
N LEU A 889 -2.04 26.91 28.13
CA LEU A 889 -1.25 25.73 27.75
C LEU A 889 -1.34 25.44 26.25
N SER A 890 -2.43 25.81 25.57
CA SER A 890 -2.55 25.63 24.12
C SER A 890 -1.69 26.59 23.29
N GLY A 891 -1.04 27.58 23.93
CA GLY A 891 0.01 28.38 23.30
C GLY A 891 1.38 27.69 23.27
N ILE A 892 1.58 26.59 24.00
CA ILE A 892 2.86 25.85 24.06
C ILE A 892 2.83 24.73 23.02
N VAL A 893 3.43 24.99 21.86
CA VAL A 893 3.56 24.00 20.77
C VAL A 893 4.76 23.09 21.01
N ILE A 894 4.55 21.78 20.79
CA ILE A 894 5.50 20.69 20.99
C ILE A 894 5.51 19.81 19.73
N GLN A 895 6.68 19.31 19.34
CA GLN A 895 6.78 18.28 18.29
C GLN A 895 6.54 16.90 18.90
N TYR A 896 5.48 16.24 18.47
CA TYR A 896 5.07 14.92 18.94
C TYR A 896 4.64 14.06 17.74
N ASN A 897 5.21 12.87 17.59
CA ASN A 897 4.95 11.96 16.45
C ASN A 897 5.03 12.64 15.06
N ASN A 898 6.03 13.51 14.86
CA ASN A 898 6.26 14.32 13.65
C ASN A 898 5.17 15.37 13.33
N ALA A 899 4.29 15.68 14.28
CA ALA A 899 3.29 16.73 14.18
C ALA A 899 3.48 17.79 15.28
N ALA A 900 2.98 19.00 15.01
CA ALA A 900 2.84 20.03 16.04
C ALA A 900 1.58 19.75 16.87
N ALA A 901 1.75 19.46 18.16
CA ALA A 901 0.68 19.29 19.13
C ALA A 901 0.81 20.35 20.24
N ASP A 902 -0.30 20.78 20.84
CA ASP A 902 -0.27 21.74 21.93
C ASP A 902 -0.22 21.04 23.31
N ALA A 903 0.38 21.69 24.30
CA ALA A 903 0.59 21.08 25.60
C ALA A 903 -0.70 20.79 26.39
N ARG A 904 -1.81 21.53 26.12
CA ARG A 904 -3.10 21.27 26.78
C ARG A 904 -3.67 19.94 26.30
N SER A 905 -3.62 19.67 24.99
CA SER A 905 -4.06 18.40 24.41
C SER A 905 -3.20 17.21 24.88
N LEU A 906 -1.87 17.36 24.91
CA LEU A 906 -0.97 16.31 25.40
C LEU A 906 -1.19 15.99 26.89
N LEU A 907 -1.33 17.01 27.74
CA LEU A 907 -1.65 16.82 29.16
C LEU A 907 -3.04 16.22 29.38
N ALA A 908 -4.04 16.62 28.59
CA ALA A 908 -5.39 16.05 28.66
C ALA A 908 -5.38 14.56 28.35
N GLU A 909 -4.60 14.12 27.35
CA GLU A 909 -4.45 12.70 27.03
C GLU A 909 -3.67 11.95 28.12
N TRP A 910 -2.60 12.55 28.66
CA TRP A 910 -1.84 11.97 29.75
C TRP A 910 -2.71 11.65 30.98
N PHE A 911 -3.58 12.58 31.40
CA PHE A 911 -4.47 12.34 32.54
C PHE A 911 -5.53 11.26 32.27
N LYS A 912 -6.02 11.10 31.03
CA LYS A 912 -6.89 9.97 30.66
C LYS A 912 -6.15 8.64 30.79
N LEU A 913 -4.92 8.57 30.28
CA LEU A 913 -4.09 7.36 30.30
C LEU A 913 -3.69 6.98 31.74
N ASP A 914 -3.38 7.96 32.59
CA ASP A 914 -3.10 7.71 34.00
C ASP A 914 -4.32 7.13 34.74
N ALA A 915 -5.50 7.72 34.54
CA ALA A 915 -6.75 7.20 35.12
C ALA A 915 -7.12 5.80 34.58
N LEU A 916 -6.88 5.53 33.29
CA LEU A 916 -7.01 4.20 32.67
C LEU A 916 -6.03 3.19 33.30
N SER A 917 -4.77 3.58 33.49
CA SER A 917 -3.73 2.76 34.13
C SER A 917 -4.10 2.40 35.57
N GLN A 918 -4.59 3.38 36.34
CA GLN A 918 -5.12 3.15 37.70
C GLN A 918 -6.31 2.16 37.69
N GLY A 919 -7.28 2.34 36.78
CA GLY A 919 -8.44 1.46 36.65
C GLY A 919 -8.07 0.02 36.27
N LEU A 920 -7.22 -0.16 35.26
CA LEU A 920 -6.71 -1.47 34.86
C LEU A 920 -5.92 -2.15 35.98
N THR A 921 -5.16 -1.38 36.76
CA THR A 921 -4.41 -1.86 37.93
C THR A 921 -5.34 -2.30 39.07
N ALA A 922 -6.45 -1.59 39.30
CA ALA A 922 -7.46 -1.97 40.29
C ALA A 922 -8.17 -3.27 39.90
N ASP A 923 -8.65 -3.38 38.65
CA ASP A 923 -9.30 -4.59 38.15
C ASP A 923 -8.33 -5.79 38.15
N LEU A 924 -7.06 -5.61 37.77
CA LEU A 924 -6.04 -6.66 37.87
C LEU A 924 -5.80 -7.13 39.32
N LYS A 925 -5.89 -6.24 40.32
CA LYS A 925 -5.82 -6.63 41.74
C LYS A 925 -7.05 -7.45 42.15
N GLU A 926 -8.25 -7.08 41.70
CA GLU A 926 -9.49 -7.83 41.98
C GLU A 926 -9.46 -9.22 41.32
N MET A 927 -9.02 -9.31 40.06
CA MET A 927 -8.85 -10.58 39.33
C MET A 927 -7.80 -11.49 39.97
N VAL A 928 -6.72 -10.94 40.54
CA VAL A 928 -5.75 -11.72 41.34
C VAL A 928 -6.39 -12.27 42.63
N ALA A 929 -7.34 -11.57 43.23
CA ALA A 929 -8.09 -12.08 44.39
C ALA A 929 -9.08 -13.19 43.98
N GLU A 930 -9.80 -13.02 42.86
CA GLU A 930 -10.68 -14.05 42.27
C GLU A 930 -9.89 -15.31 41.90
N MET A 931 -8.69 -15.16 41.32
CA MET A 931 -7.80 -16.28 41.00
C MET A 931 -7.42 -17.08 42.25
N LYS A 932 -6.98 -16.41 43.31
CA LYS A 932 -6.63 -17.05 44.59
C LYS A 932 -7.83 -17.77 45.23
N GLU A 933 -9.04 -17.25 45.06
CA GLU A 933 -10.28 -17.87 45.55
C GLU A 933 -10.70 -19.09 44.71
N LEU A 934 -10.42 -19.11 43.40
CA LEU A 934 -10.55 -20.30 42.56
C LEU A 934 -9.51 -21.38 42.94
N ASP A 935 -8.25 -21.01 43.10
CA ASP A 935 -7.17 -21.91 43.53
C ASP A 935 -7.46 -22.49 44.94
N ARG A 936 -8.01 -21.67 45.87
CA ARG A 936 -8.45 -22.12 47.20
C ARG A 936 -9.57 -23.17 47.11
N LYS A 937 -10.59 -22.92 46.28
CA LYS A 937 -11.69 -23.89 46.03
C LYS A 937 -11.19 -25.19 45.40
N ALA A 938 -10.23 -25.11 44.48
CA ALA A 938 -9.59 -26.30 43.91
C ALA A 938 -8.87 -27.11 45.01
N ALA A 939 -8.11 -26.46 45.90
CA ALA A 939 -7.44 -27.13 47.02
C ALA A 939 -8.43 -27.79 48.00
N GLU A 940 -9.55 -27.14 48.32
CA GLU A 940 -10.63 -27.73 49.14
C GLU A 940 -11.25 -28.98 48.49
N LEU A 941 -11.40 -28.99 47.16
CA LEU A 941 -11.88 -30.15 46.41
C LEU A 941 -10.87 -31.30 46.42
N VAL A 942 -9.55 -31.04 46.29
CA VAL A 942 -8.51 -32.08 46.47
C VAL A 942 -8.57 -32.66 47.88
N ALA A 943 -8.66 -31.82 48.91
CA ALA A 943 -8.72 -32.26 50.30
C ALA A 943 -9.93 -33.15 50.58
N ARG A 944 -11.11 -32.82 50.02
CA ARG A 944 -12.33 -33.64 50.12
C ARG A 944 -12.20 -34.98 49.40
N GLN A 945 -11.46 -35.06 48.29
CA GLN A 945 -11.21 -36.33 47.59
C GLN A 945 -10.18 -37.19 48.33
N GLY A 946 -9.15 -36.58 48.95
CA GLY A 946 -8.14 -37.31 49.73
C GLY A 946 -8.68 -38.10 50.92
N GLY A 947 -9.88 -37.77 51.41
CA GLY A 947 -10.55 -38.49 52.50
C GLY A 947 -11.27 -39.80 52.11
N ARG A 948 -11.29 -40.19 50.83
CA ARG A 948 -11.91 -41.45 50.38
C ARG A 948 -10.93 -42.28 49.55
N GLY A 949 -10.29 -43.26 50.20
CA GLY A 949 -9.40 -44.21 49.54
C GLY A 949 -10.13 -45.10 48.54
N GLY A 950 -9.85 -44.93 47.25
CA GLY A 950 -10.39 -45.73 46.15
C GLY A 950 -10.07 -45.09 44.81
N GLY A 951 -9.48 -45.85 43.88
CA GLY A 951 -9.04 -45.31 42.58
C GLY A 951 -10.22 -44.92 41.68
N GLY A 952 -10.31 -43.65 41.31
CA GLY A 952 -11.29 -43.09 40.39
C GLY A 952 -10.78 -41.78 39.77
N GLN A 953 -11.35 -41.35 38.64
CA GLN A 953 -10.83 -40.25 37.81
C GLN A 953 -10.53 -38.96 38.61
N ARG A 954 -9.28 -38.48 38.52
CA ARG A 954 -8.91 -37.11 38.89
C ARG A 954 -9.48 -36.14 37.86
N GLY A 955 -10.64 -35.55 38.17
CA GLY A 955 -11.32 -34.59 37.30
C GLY A 955 -12.84 -34.79 37.32
N GLY A 956 -13.50 -34.27 38.35
CA GLY A 956 -14.96 -34.18 38.38
C GLY A 956 -15.46 -32.90 37.67
N PRO A 957 -16.76 -32.79 37.34
CA PRO A 957 -17.29 -31.63 36.63
C PRO A 957 -17.04 -30.27 37.30
N GLU A 958 -17.00 -30.21 38.64
CA GLU A 958 -16.61 -28.98 39.36
C GLU A 958 -15.15 -28.60 39.17
N PHE A 959 -14.26 -29.59 39.00
CA PHE A 959 -12.84 -29.37 38.76
C PHE A 959 -12.59 -28.80 37.36
N GLU A 960 -13.29 -29.33 36.34
CA GLU A 960 -13.29 -28.74 35.01
C GLU A 960 -13.91 -27.33 34.98
N LYS A 961 -14.97 -27.10 35.78
CA LYS A 961 -15.61 -25.79 35.88
C LYS A 961 -14.65 -24.76 36.46
N ILE A 962 -13.95 -25.08 37.54
CA ILE A 962 -12.92 -24.20 38.11
C ILE A 962 -11.78 -24.00 37.11
N ALA A 963 -11.29 -25.06 36.44
CA ALA A 963 -10.24 -24.94 35.43
C ALA A 963 -10.64 -23.99 34.28
N ARG A 964 -11.86 -24.12 33.74
CA ARG A 964 -12.39 -23.23 32.68
C ARG A 964 -12.60 -21.79 33.16
N GLN A 965 -13.04 -21.59 34.41
CA GLN A 965 -13.13 -20.24 35.00
C GLN A 965 -11.74 -19.61 35.19
N ARG A 966 -10.75 -20.43 35.60
CA ARG A 966 -9.35 -20.03 35.80
C ARG A 966 -8.68 -19.63 34.49
N GLU A 967 -8.83 -20.45 33.44
CA GLU A 967 -8.32 -20.19 32.08
C GLU A 967 -8.93 -18.92 31.47
N ALA A 968 -10.25 -18.72 31.59
CA ALA A 968 -10.92 -17.50 31.13
C ALA A 968 -10.41 -16.24 31.87
N LEU A 969 -10.18 -16.35 33.18
CA LEU A 969 -9.65 -15.26 33.99
C LEU A 969 -8.18 -14.96 33.65
N GLU A 970 -7.34 -15.97 33.41
CA GLU A 970 -5.96 -15.79 32.93
C GLU A 970 -5.90 -15.10 31.56
N ALA A 971 -6.79 -15.44 30.62
CA ALA A 971 -6.89 -14.78 29.32
C ALA A 971 -7.31 -13.31 29.43
N GLN A 972 -8.28 -12.98 30.30
CA GLN A 972 -8.67 -11.60 30.57
C GLN A 972 -7.52 -10.82 31.25
N MET A 973 -6.86 -11.40 32.26
CA MET A 973 -5.70 -10.78 32.92
C MET A 973 -4.54 -10.52 31.96
N SER A 974 -4.30 -11.41 30.99
CA SER A 974 -3.31 -11.20 29.92
C SER A 974 -3.66 -9.96 29.08
N THR A 975 -4.92 -9.84 28.65
CA THR A 975 -5.43 -8.69 27.90
C THR A 975 -5.25 -7.37 28.68
N PHE A 976 -5.58 -7.35 29.97
CA PHE A 976 -5.44 -6.16 30.81
C PHE A 976 -3.96 -5.77 31.03
N ARG A 977 -3.05 -6.75 31.15
CA ARG A 977 -1.59 -6.53 31.24
C ARG A 977 -0.96 -6.03 29.93
N VAL A 978 -1.58 -6.24 28.78
CA VAL A 978 -1.15 -5.61 27.51
C VAL A 978 -1.56 -4.14 27.55
N ARG A 979 -2.86 -3.85 27.75
CA ARG A 979 -3.40 -2.48 27.80
C ARG A 979 -2.76 -1.58 28.85
N LEU A 980 -2.38 -2.14 30.00
CA LEU A 980 -1.67 -1.40 31.05
C LEU A 980 -0.28 -0.93 30.57
N ARG A 981 0.50 -1.83 29.95
CA ARG A 981 1.83 -1.49 29.42
C ARG A 981 1.78 -0.54 28.22
N GLU A 982 0.74 -0.62 27.41
CA GLU A 982 0.49 0.34 26.32
C GLU A 982 0.25 1.75 26.89
N ALA A 983 -0.67 1.88 27.86
CA ALA A 983 -0.93 3.15 28.54
C ALA A 983 0.33 3.71 29.25
N GLU A 984 1.09 2.88 29.97
CA GLU A 984 2.36 3.27 30.60
C GLU A 984 3.41 3.77 29.58
N GLN A 985 3.49 3.15 28.40
CA GLN A 985 4.40 3.58 27.34
C GLN A 985 3.99 4.91 26.70
N ASP A 986 2.69 5.11 26.42
CA ASP A 986 2.21 6.38 25.84
C ASP A 986 2.24 7.53 26.86
N MET A 987 1.94 7.26 28.13
CA MET A 987 2.18 8.22 29.23
C MET A 987 3.64 8.66 29.25
N LYS A 988 4.59 7.72 29.11
CA LYS A 988 6.01 8.04 29.07
C LYS A 988 6.40 8.88 27.84
N ARG A 989 5.92 8.52 26.63
CA ARG A 989 6.17 9.29 25.41
C ARG A 989 5.71 10.75 25.56
N ILE A 990 4.56 10.97 26.17
CA ILE A 990 4.02 12.31 26.44
C ILE A 990 4.88 13.05 27.49
N VAL A 991 5.31 12.37 28.55
CA VAL A 991 6.25 12.93 29.55
C VAL A 991 7.57 13.37 28.90
N ASP A 992 8.19 12.50 28.10
CA ASP A 992 9.47 12.76 27.43
C ASP A 992 9.35 13.93 26.43
N ALA A 993 8.21 14.08 25.74
CA ALA A 993 7.92 15.19 24.83
C ALA A 993 7.61 16.52 25.54
N LEU A 994 7.01 16.48 26.74
CA LEU A 994 6.73 17.66 27.57
C LEU A 994 7.96 18.12 28.38
N ALA A 995 8.94 17.24 28.63
CA ALA A 995 10.11 17.52 29.47
C ALA A 995 10.91 18.78 29.06
N PRO A 996 11.17 19.08 27.76
CA PRO A 996 11.84 20.32 27.35
C PRO A 996 11.06 21.60 27.68
N LYS A 997 9.75 21.48 27.92
CA LYS A 997 8.83 22.59 28.22
C LYS A 997 8.49 22.71 29.71
N ARG A 998 9.05 21.88 30.59
CA ARG A 998 8.73 21.80 32.03
C ARG A 998 8.73 23.16 32.77
N SER A 999 9.62 24.08 32.42
CA SER A 999 9.66 25.43 33.00
C SER A 999 8.53 26.36 32.53
N GLU A 1000 8.04 26.18 31.30
CA GLU A 1000 6.88 26.92 30.76
C GLU A 1000 5.57 26.35 31.32
N LEU A 1001 5.47 25.02 31.45
CA LEU A 1001 4.33 24.32 32.06
C LEU A 1001 4.11 24.73 33.53
N ALA A 1002 5.19 24.93 34.29
CA ALA A 1002 5.15 25.34 35.68
C ALA A 1002 4.49 26.73 35.89
N VAL A 1003 4.53 27.62 34.90
CA VAL A 1003 3.85 28.94 34.96
C VAL A 1003 2.33 28.78 35.01
N PHE A 1004 1.80 27.71 34.42
CA PHE A 1004 0.38 27.34 34.43
C PHE A 1004 0.01 26.40 35.58
N GLY A 1005 0.88 26.25 36.59
CA GLY A 1005 0.64 25.39 37.75
C GLY A 1005 0.75 23.89 37.46
N VAL A 1006 1.25 23.49 36.29
CA VAL A 1006 1.51 22.08 35.97
C VAL A 1006 2.91 21.70 36.48
N THR A 1007 2.97 20.88 37.52
CA THR A 1007 4.22 20.33 38.04
C THR A 1007 4.41 18.88 37.59
N GLN A 1008 5.66 18.49 37.35
CA GLN A 1008 6.02 17.10 37.02
C GLN A 1008 6.89 16.52 38.15
N GLU A 1009 6.48 15.39 38.71
CA GLU A 1009 7.22 14.61 39.70
C GLU A 1009 7.47 13.20 39.16
N LYS A 1010 8.75 12.89 38.89
CA LYS A 1010 9.16 11.70 38.11
C LYS A 1010 8.36 11.61 36.80
N ASP A 1011 7.67 10.50 36.59
CA ASP A 1011 6.92 10.18 35.37
C ASP A 1011 5.43 10.60 35.45
N ARG A 1012 5.05 11.43 36.44
CA ARG A 1012 3.66 11.90 36.63
C ARG A 1012 3.52 13.42 36.67
N PHE A 1013 2.42 13.93 36.11
CA PHE A 1013 2.02 15.33 36.23
C PHE A 1013 1.01 15.55 37.38
N GLN A 1014 1.06 16.74 37.97
CA GLN A 1014 0.19 17.22 39.04
C GLN A 1014 -0.25 18.66 38.74
N LEU A 1015 -1.40 19.08 39.27
CA LEU A 1015 -1.94 20.44 39.11
C LEU A 1015 -1.95 21.19 40.46
N ALA A 1016 -1.40 22.40 40.46
CA ALA A 1016 -1.38 23.28 41.62
C ALA A 1016 -2.81 23.65 42.07
N GLY A 1017 -3.21 23.14 43.24
CA GLY A 1017 -4.56 23.26 43.79
C GLY A 1017 -5.18 21.92 44.18
N ALA A 1018 -4.72 20.81 43.62
CA ALA A 1018 -5.21 19.45 43.89
C ALA A 1018 -4.69 18.85 45.22
N SER A 1019 -4.65 19.62 46.31
CA SER A 1019 -4.29 19.12 47.64
C SER A 1019 -5.46 18.38 48.29
N GLY A 1020 -5.82 17.21 47.75
CA GLY A 1020 -7.00 16.42 48.13
C GLY A 1020 -6.71 14.94 48.37
N THR A 1021 -6.60 14.56 49.65
CA THR A 1021 -6.62 13.19 50.19
C THR A 1021 -5.66 12.14 49.58
N ASN A 1022 -4.58 11.88 50.32
CA ASN A 1022 -3.86 10.61 50.26
C ASN A 1022 -4.77 9.43 50.67
N ALA A 1023 -4.63 8.29 49.99
CA ALA A 1023 -4.81 6.95 50.54
C ALA A 1023 -3.77 6.01 49.89
N PRO A 1024 -3.17 5.04 50.63
CA PRO A 1024 -2.02 4.25 50.17
C PRO A 1024 -2.38 3.04 49.28
#